data_AF-S3JAU6-F1
#
_entry.id   AF-S3JAU6-F1
#
_cell.length_a   1.000
_cell.length_b   1.000
_cell.length_c   1.000
_cell.angle_alpha   90.00
_cell.angle_beta   90.00
_cell.angle_gamma   90.00
#
_symmetry.space_group_name_H-M   'P 1'
#
loop_
_entity.id
_entity.type
_entity.pdbx_description
1 polymer ?
#
loop_
_entity_poly.entity_id
_entity_poly.type
_entity_poly.pdbx_seq_one_letter_code
_entity_poly.pdbx_strand_id
1 'polypeptide(L)'
;MTLSLLSIIPVVDDVLFDFAQSDGFWANLAIAFGTSYDVVKATELRQQWQSRNFSQIPPIEVLSDEVLGTANGAYSSSKNKIYLSASFLNTASSASIINVILEEIGHYVDAQINQTDSAGDEGAIFAELVQGNSLDVATLDALRAENDQTTIIVNGEIIQVEQADFTGTPGNDNITGTSGDDNIYGLAGNDNLSGGSGNDNLYGGVGNDTLNGGTGNDNFGTWWDGREYIEQDQYIGGIGTDRLTFGSGDLGISLTYTDINAGTFSTGGTIKEVEELDFQGGIGNDNINASATTYVILKGGEGNDVLTGGSGNDDLYGQVGNDNLSGGSGNDNLYGGVGNDTLNGGTGNDNFGTWWDGREYIEQDQYIGGIGTDRLTFGSGDLGISLTYTDINAGTFSTGGTIKEVEELDFQGGIGNDNINASATTYVILQGGEGNDVLTGGSGNDDLYGQVGNDTLQGTNNGIGEQDYLEGGTGNDRFILADTTKTFYDDGNSTLPGDNDYATIADFNTTDDIIQLRGSSGDYLLWVSGSNTNLYINKPGSEPDELIAVINNQTALSLTASYFSYVSSPTLPSITLAVSPSSVTEDGTTNLVYTFTRSGVTTNALTVNYTVSGTATNGTDYASIPTSVTFAAGSSTATVTVDPTADTIVESNETVILTLAAGTGYTVGTPNAATGTINNDDTSVTLAVSPASVTEDGTTNLVYTFTRSGVTTNPLTVNYTLGGTATLNTDYTRTGTNNTVTFAAGSSTATVTVDPTADTIVESNETVILTLAAGTGYTIGTTTPVTGTINNDDTTVTSQLSINDITVVEGKDNNAILTVTVDNPNPQPITFNYTTAPINATANVDYTSKTGTITIAPNTATATISIPILNDNLNEPDEAFTVTLSNPVNATINPEGGIGEVIITDTWQSTLTRTLPNNVENLRLIGTNNINGTGNAGNNNITGNNGINQINGGVGIDTLTGGLGADIFIFQFGQSTISTSDHITDFAINSDKIDLLTQTGNAMSAPSSFSRAANSTVTTLQNLINQVFTDANGAITGNQGLAVNSAALVQVTTGAIAGTYLVINDSAAGFQSSNDLLINITGFTGTLPALGNIPVGNFFI
;
A
#
# COMPACT_ATOMS: atom_id res chain seq x y z
N MET A 1 62.80 -28.13 -32.49
CA MET A 1 61.99 -29.34 -32.75
C MET A 1 62.42 -30.46 -31.83
N THR A 2 61.48 -30.98 -31.06
CA THR A 2 61.56 -32.25 -30.32
C THR A 2 61.55 -33.43 -31.29
N LEU A 3 61.84 -34.64 -30.80
CA LEU A 3 61.73 -35.87 -31.60
C LEU A 3 60.28 -36.18 -32.03
N SER A 4 59.28 -35.76 -31.24
CA SER A 4 57.85 -35.94 -31.54
C SER A 4 57.39 -35.13 -32.76
N LEU A 5 57.72 -33.83 -32.79
CA LEU A 5 57.34 -32.94 -33.90
C LEU A 5 57.92 -33.39 -35.26
N LEU A 6 59.14 -33.95 -35.27
CA LEU A 6 59.83 -34.36 -36.50
C LEU A 6 59.08 -35.45 -37.30
N SER A 7 58.24 -36.24 -36.62
CA SER A 7 57.36 -37.24 -37.25
C SER A 7 55.93 -36.77 -37.49
N ILE A 8 55.51 -35.66 -36.88
CA ILE A 8 54.11 -35.19 -36.89
C ILE A 8 53.86 -34.15 -37.98
N ILE A 9 54.76 -33.18 -38.17
CA ILE A 9 54.58 -32.11 -39.18
C ILE A 9 54.31 -32.65 -40.61
N PRO A 10 54.97 -33.70 -41.11
CA PRO A 10 54.64 -34.26 -42.42
C PRO A 10 53.20 -34.81 -42.55
N VAL A 11 52.57 -35.19 -41.42
CA VAL A 11 51.18 -35.68 -41.39
C VAL A 11 50.20 -34.51 -41.41
N VAL A 12 50.50 -33.42 -40.70
CA VAL A 12 49.76 -32.15 -40.77
C VAL A 12 49.80 -31.58 -42.20
N ASP A 13 50.99 -31.57 -42.82
CA ASP A 13 51.19 -31.18 -44.22
C ASP A 13 50.34 -32.06 -45.20
N ASP A 14 50.23 -33.36 -44.93
CA ASP A 14 49.40 -34.28 -45.73
C ASP A 14 47.90 -33.98 -45.56
N VAL A 15 47.42 -33.71 -44.34
CA VAL A 15 46.02 -33.31 -44.06
C VAL A 15 45.66 -32.01 -44.79
N LEU A 16 46.50 -30.97 -44.68
CA LEU A 16 46.28 -29.69 -45.36
C LEU A 16 46.35 -29.81 -46.90
N PHE A 17 47.23 -30.67 -47.42
CA PHE A 17 47.30 -30.99 -48.84
C PHE A 17 46.00 -31.65 -49.34
N ASP A 18 45.52 -32.68 -48.64
CA ASP A 18 44.31 -33.41 -49.04
C ASP A 18 43.05 -32.54 -48.90
N PHE A 19 42.96 -31.72 -47.84
CA PHE A 19 41.89 -30.73 -47.68
C PHE A 19 41.87 -29.71 -48.83
N ALA A 20 43.02 -29.15 -49.21
CA ALA A 20 43.12 -28.20 -50.34
C ALA A 20 42.71 -28.82 -51.69
N GLN A 21 42.82 -30.15 -51.82
CA GLN A 21 42.38 -30.91 -52.99
C GLN A 21 40.89 -31.28 -52.97
N SER A 22 40.21 -31.13 -51.83
CA SER A 22 38.81 -31.52 -51.67
C SER A 22 37.83 -30.62 -52.45
N ASP A 23 36.72 -31.22 -52.89
CA ASP A 23 35.58 -30.47 -53.44
C ASP A 23 34.85 -29.65 -52.36
N GLY A 24 34.97 -30.06 -51.09
CA GLY A 24 34.36 -29.41 -49.92
C GLY A 24 35.09 -28.16 -49.40
N PHE A 25 36.33 -27.90 -49.84
CA PHE A 25 37.20 -26.81 -49.34
C PHE A 25 36.48 -25.48 -49.07
N TRP A 26 35.73 -24.96 -50.05
CA TRP A 26 35.04 -23.67 -49.92
C TRP A 26 33.83 -23.71 -48.99
N ALA A 27 33.16 -24.86 -48.87
CA ALA A 27 32.04 -25.03 -47.96
C ALA A 27 32.53 -25.12 -46.51
N ASN A 28 33.61 -25.89 -46.26
CA ASN A 28 34.20 -26.02 -44.93
C ASN A 28 34.81 -24.69 -44.45
N LEU A 29 35.51 -23.95 -45.32
CA LEU A 29 35.96 -22.57 -45.00
C LEU A 29 34.79 -21.64 -44.66
N ALA A 30 33.61 -21.83 -45.28
CA ALA A 30 32.43 -21.01 -45.01
C ALA A 30 31.65 -21.43 -43.74
N ILE A 31 31.91 -22.64 -43.23
CA ILE A 31 31.37 -23.13 -41.95
C ILE A 31 32.24 -22.65 -40.79
N ALA A 32 33.57 -22.68 -40.95
CA ALA A 32 34.55 -22.14 -40.00
C ALA A 32 34.51 -20.60 -39.98
N PHE A 33 35.03 -19.95 -41.03
CA PHE A 33 35.33 -18.50 -41.04
C PHE A 33 34.20 -17.62 -41.63
N GLY A 34 32.97 -18.12 -41.63
CA GLY A 34 31.81 -17.44 -42.22
C GLY A 34 31.90 -17.19 -43.74
N THR A 35 31.01 -16.37 -44.29
CA THR A 35 30.86 -16.18 -45.75
C THR A 35 31.55 -14.94 -46.33
N SER A 36 32.26 -14.15 -45.50
CA SER A 36 32.72 -12.79 -45.84
C SER A 36 34.24 -12.60 -45.92
N TYR A 37 35.03 -13.67 -46.00
CA TYR A 37 36.50 -13.62 -46.05
C TYR A 37 37.09 -13.22 -47.42
N ASP A 38 38.38 -12.87 -47.44
CA ASP A 38 39.18 -12.59 -48.64
C ASP A 38 39.44 -13.85 -49.48
N VAL A 39 38.52 -14.11 -50.40
CA VAL A 39 38.58 -15.24 -51.35
C VAL A 39 39.86 -15.22 -52.21
N VAL A 40 40.50 -14.07 -52.43
CA VAL A 40 41.75 -14.00 -53.20
C VAL A 40 42.89 -14.62 -52.40
N LYS A 41 43.08 -14.20 -51.14
CA LYS A 41 44.07 -14.80 -50.25
C LYS A 41 43.78 -16.28 -49.97
N ALA A 42 42.53 -16.65 -49.73
CA ALA A 42 42.12 -18.05 -49.55
C ALA A 42 42.43 -18.90 -50.81
N THR A 43 42.30 -18.33 -52.01
CA THR A 43 42.71 -18.98 -53.27
C THR A 43 44.23 -19.15 -53.35
N GLU A 44 45.01 -18.16 -52.91
CA GLU A 44 46.48 -18.23 -52.89
C GLU A 44 46.98 -19.29 -51.89
N LEU A 45 46.45 -19.31 -50.66
CA LEU A 45 46.72 -20.36 -49.66
C LEU A 45 46.38 -21.75 -50.21
N ARG A 46 45.19 -21.92 -50.80
CA ARG A 46 44.79 -23.18 -51.44
C ARG A 46 45.80 -23.64 -52.50
N GLN A 47 46.20 -22.74 -53.41
CA GLN A 47 47.17 -23.09 -54.47
C GLN A 47 48.55 -23.46 -53.90
N GLN A 48 48.98 -22.80 -52.81
CA GLN A 48 50.22 -23.13 -52.12
C GLN A 48 50.14 -24.55 -51.52
N TRP A 49 49.09 -24.87 -50.78
CA TRP A 49 48.89 -26.20 -50.17
C TRP A 49 48.77 -27.30 -51.23
N GLN A 50 48.01 -27.07 -52.31
CA GLN A 50 47.92 -27.98 -53.46
C GLN A 50 49.28 -28.25 -54.14
N SER A 51 50.22 -27.32 -54.05
CA SER A 51 51.60 -27.48 -54.55
C SER A 51 52.56 -28.12 -53.53
N ARG A 52 52.07 -28.49 -52.34
CA ARG A 52 52.86 -28.86 -51.14
C ARG A 52 53.87 -27.81 -50.72
N ASN A 53 53.49 -26.54 -50.90
CA ASN A 53 54.19 -25.41 -50.33
C ASN A 53 53.53 -25.01 -49.01
N PHE A 54 54.23 -25.27 -47.92
CA PHE A 54 53.84 -24.94 -46.55
C PHE A 54 54.72 -23.86 -45.92
N SER A 55 55.54 -23.18 -46.73
CA SER A 55 56.51 -22.16 -46.25
C SER A 55 55.88 -20.91 -45.65
N GLN A 56 54.59 -20.68 -45.88
CA GLN A 56 53.78 -19.63 -45.26
C GLN A 56 53.25 -20.00 -43.87
N ILE A 57 53.17 -21.30 -43.52
CA ILE A 57 52.70 -21.73 -42.21
C ILE A 57 53.68 -21.21 -41.15
N PRO A 58 53.18 -20.63 -40.04
CA PRO A 58 54.03 -20.12 -38.98
C PRO A 58 55.04 -21.16 -38.46
N PRO A 59 56.29 -20.79 -38.16
CA PRO A 59 57.21 -21.67 -37.46
C PRO A 59 56.66 -22.03 -36.08
N ILE A 60 56.85 -23.28 -35.66
CA ILE A 60 56.47 -23.78 -34.33
C ILE A 60 57.65 -23.64 -33.36
N GLU A 61 57.39 -23.02 -32.21
CA GLU A 61 58.27 -22.96 -31.05
C GLU A 61 57.67 -23.76 -29.89
N VAL A 62 58.52 -24.37 -29.06
CA VAL A 62 58.06 -25.17 -27.90
C VAL A 62 58.47 -24.43 -26.64
N LEU A 63 57.50 -24.10 -25.79
CA LEU A 63 57.70 -23.37 -24.55
C LEU A 63 57.40 -24.26 -23.34
N SER A 64 57.96 -23.94 -22.18
CA SER A 64 57.55 -24.58 -20.93
C SER A 64 56.15 -24.11 -20.51
N ASP A 65 55.46 -24.97 -19.79
CA ASP A 65 54.14 -24.75 -19.19
C ASP A 65 54.13 -23.49 -18.31
N GLU A 66 55.27 -23.16 -17.67
CA GLU A 66 55.51 -21.89 -16.94
C GLU A 66 55.31 -20.62 -17.80
N VAL A 67 55.21 -20.73 -19.13
CA VAL A 67 55.07 -19.62 -20.09
C VAL A 67 53.75 -19.68 -20.87
N LEU A 68 53.18 -20.87 -21.07
CA LEU A 68 51.88 -21.07 -21.75
C LEU A 68 50.71 -21.32 -20.77
N GLY A 69 50.99 -21.43 -19.47
CA GLY A 69 49.99 -21.82 -18.48
C GLY A 69 49.51 -23.24 -18.75
N THR A 70 48.19 -23.38 -18.79
CA THR A 70 47.48 -24.64 -19.10
C THR A 70 47.24 -24.88 -20.59
N ALA A 71 47.53 -23.90 -21.46
CA ALA A 71 47.28 -24.00 -22.91
C ALA A 71 48.19 -25.05 -23.60
N ASN A 72 47.60 -25.84 -24.49
CA ASN A 72 48.31 -26.89 -25.23
C ASN A 72 49.06 -26.33 -26.46
N GLY A 73 48.48 -25.30 -27.09
CA GLY A 73 49.04 -24.52 -28.20
C GLY A 73 48.81 -23.01 -28.02
N ALA A 74 49.32 -22.21 -28.97
CA ALA A 74 48.94 -20.80 -29.15
C ALA A 74 49.46 -20.21 -30.49
N TYR A 75 48.64 -19.48 -31.25
CA TYR A 75 49.05 -18.77 -32.46
C TYR A 75 49.18 -17.27 -32.24
N SER A 76 50.40 -16.75 -32.39
CA SER A 76 50.67 -15.30 -32.34
C SER A 76 50.67 -14.69 -33.74
N SER A 77 49.61 -13.95 -34.05
CA SER A 77 49.50 -13.14 -35.27
C SER A 77 50.58 -12.05 -35.38
N SER A 78 50.91 -11.39 -34.27
CA SER A 78 51.91 -10.32 -34.22
C SER A 78 53.35 -10.80 -34.47
N LYS A 79 53.67 -12.06 -34.12
CA LYS A 79 54.98 -12.69 -34.38
C LYS A 79 54.96 -13.67 -35.55
N ASN A 80 53.78 -13.93 -36.14
CA ASN A 80 53.50 -14.99 -37.10
C ASN A 80 54.18 -16.30 -36.70
N LYS A 81 53.79 -16.83 -35.52
CA LYS A 81 54.43 -17.98 -34.88
C LYS A 81 53.41 -18.81 -34.09
N ILE A 82 53.54 -20.13 -34.16
CA ILE A 82 52.79 -21.07 -33.32
C ILE A 82 53.67 -21.47 -32.14
N TYR A 83 53.10 -21.55 -30.94
CA TYR A 83 53.70 -22.09 -29.74
C TYR A 83 53.01 -23.39 -29.35
N LEU A 84 53.73 -24.32 -28.71
CA LEU A 84 53.18 -25.56 -28.17
C LEU A 84 53.75 -25.83 -26.78
N SER A 85 52.93 -26.37 -25.89
CA SER A 85 53.34 -26.78 -24.55
C SER A 85 54.34 -27.93 -24.58
N ALA A 86 55.40 -27.80 -23.78
CA ALA A 86 56.42 -28.82 -23.62
C ALA A 86 55.86 -30.07 -22.92
N SER A 87 54.99 -29.95 -21.91
CA SER A 87 54.38 -31.13 -21.30
C SER A 87 53.39 -31.80 -22.25
N PHE A 88 52.54 -31.03 -22.95
CA PHE A 88 51.60 -31.55 -23.94
C PHE A 88 52.31 -32.40 -24.99
N LEU A 89 53.41 -31.89 -25.57
CA LEU A 89 54.23 -32.64 -26.55
C LEU A 89 54.95 -33.89 -26.00
N ASN A 90 54.97 -34.08 -24.69
CA ASN A 90 55.53 -35.25 -24.00
C ASN A 90 54.47 -36.24 -23.50
N THR A 91 53.22 -35.80 -23.28
CA THR A 91 52.14 -36.62 -22.70
C THR A 91 51.04 -36.98 -23.71
N ALA A 92 50.78 -36.12 -24.68
CA ALA A 92 49.64 -36.24 -25.59
C ALA A 92 49.84 -37.29 -26.70
N SER A 93 48.72 -37.78 -27.24
CA SER A 93 48.73 -38.70 -28.37
C SER A 93 49.14 -37.98 -29.66
N SER A 94 49.68 -38.71 -30.64
CA SER A 94 50.00 -38.10 -31.95
C SER A 94 48.77 -37.52 -32.66
N ALA A 95 47.56 -38.06 -32.41
CA ALA A 95 46.32 -37.50 -32.93
C ALA A 95 45.98 -36.16 -32.26
N SER A 96 46.07 -36.10 -30.93
CA SER A 96 45.86 -34.87 -30.14
C SER A 96 46.84 -33.76 -30.55
N ILE A 97 48.11 -34.09 -30.76
CA ILE A 97 49.13 -33.13 -31.20
C ILE A 97 48.86 -32.67 -32.65
N ILE A 98 48.34 -33.55 -33.52
CA ILE A 98 47.91 -33.15 -34.87
C ILE A 98 46.72 -32.20 -34.79
N ASN A 99 45.73 -32.47 -33.93
CA ASN A 99 44.54 -31.62 -33.75
C ASN A 99 44.94 -30.20 -33.38
N VAL A 100 45.63 -30.04 -32.25
CA VAL A 100 46.09 -28.73 -31.78
C VAL A 100 46.95 -28.03 -32.84
N ILE A 101 47.86 -28.72 -33.55
CA ILE A 101 48.61 -28.04 -34.61
C ILE A 101 47.71 -27.57 -35.77
N LEU A 102 46.62 -28.27 -36.10
CA LEU A 102 45.67 -27.85 -37.14
C LEU A 102 44.75 -26.71 -36.67
N GLU A 103 44.39 -26.70 -35.38
CA GLU A 103 43.67 -25.67 -34.61
C GLU A 103 44.46 -24.34 -34.69
N GLU A 104 45.74 -24.38 -34.29
CA GLU A 104 46.70 -23.27 -34.42
C GLU A 104 46.92 -22.77 -35.85
N ILE A 105 46.74 -23.66 -36.84
CA ILE A 105 46.79 -23.30 -38.26
C ILE A 105 45.46 -22.68 -38.71
N GLY A 106 44.34 -23.02 -38.08
CA GLY A 106 43.03 -22.39 -38.24
C GLY A 106 43.07 -20.90 -37.90
N HIS A 107 43.51 -20.53 -36.69
CA HIS A 107 43.65 -19.11 -36.31
C HIS A 107 44.67 -18.37 -37.21
N TYR A 108 45.74 -19.04 -37.67
CA TYR A 108 46.62 -18.46 -38.70
C TYR A 108 45.89 -18.19 -40.01
N VAL A 109 45.07 -19.12 -40.48
CA VAL A 109 44.30 -19.00 -41.72
C VAL A 109 43.28 -17.88 -41.61
N ASP A 110 42.51 -17.81 -40.52
CA ASP A 110 41.56 -16.73 -40.29
C ASP A 110 42.27 -15.38 -40.32
N ALA A 111 43.32 -15.20 -39.51
CA ALA A 111 44.13 -13.97 -39.46
C ALA A 111 44.78 -13.59 -40.81
N GLN A 112 44.87 -14.50 -41.79
CA GLN A 112 45.22 -14.15 -43.17
C GLN A 112 44.01 -13.72 -43.99
N ILE A 113 42.89 -14.46 -43.96
CA ILE A 113 41.79 -14.30 -44.92
C ILE A 113 40.65 -13.42 -44.42
N ASN A 114 40.38 -13.40 -43.12
CA ASN A 114 39.36 -12.57 -42.51
C ASN A 114 39.93 -11.19 -42.16
N GLN A 115 39.06 -10.18 -42.15
CA GLN A 115 39.40 -8.79 -41.76
C GLN A 115 38.46 -8.23 -40.69
N THR A 116 37.44 -9.00 -40.34
CA THR A 116 36.50 -8.77 -39.26
C THR A 116 36.37 -10.12 -38.60
N ASP A 117 36.72 -10.18 -37.32
CA ASP A 117 36.64 -11.40 -36.52
C ASP A 117 35.23 -12.00 -36.61
N SER A 118 35.17 -13.32 -36.71
CA SER A 118 33.90 -14.04 -36.55
C SER A 118 33.72 -14.38 -35.06
N ALA A 119 32.69 -15.14 -34.70
CA ALA A 119 32.40 -15.45 -33.31
C ALA A 119 32.41 -16.97 -33.15
N GLY A 120 33.33 -17.47 -32.34
CA GLY A 120 33.57 -18.88 -32.06
C GLY A 120 35.07 -19.18 -31.95
N ASP A 121 35.39 -20.45 -31.72
CA ASP A 121 36.73 -21.00 -31.96
C ASP A 121 36.79 -21.48 -33.42
N GLU A 122 37.14 -20.58 -34.34
CA GLU A 122 37.31 -20.97 -35.75
C GLU A 122 38.54 -21.89 -35.96
N GLY A 123 39.42 -22.03 -34.97
CA GLY A 123 40.54 -22.97 -34.96
C GLY A 123 40.09 -24.40 -34.82
N ALA A 124 39.36 -24.76 -33.76
CA ALA A 124 38.84 -26.10 -33.55
C ALA A 124 37.82 -26.51 -34.63
N ILE A 125 36.94 -25.57 -35.04
CA ILE A 125 36.02 -25.82 -36.17
C ILE A 125 36.83 -26.12 -37.45
N PHE A 126 37.93 -25.39 -37.70
CA PHE A 126 38.82 -25.70 -38.82
C PHE A 126 39.55 -27.04 -38.64
N ALA A 127 40.05 -27.37 -37.45
CA ALA A 127 40.76 -28.62 -37.14
C ALA A 127 39.89 -29.87 -37.38
N GLU A 128 38.62 -29.82 -37.03
CA GLU A 128 37.66 -30.90 -37.29
C GLU A 128 37.34 -31.01 -38.79
N LEU A 129 37.03 -29.88 -39.44
CA LEU A 129 36.63 -29.85 -40.85
C LEU A 129 37.77 -30.13 -41.83
N VAL A 130 39.02 -29.81 -41.49
CA VAL A 130 40.22 -30.07 -42.31
C VAL A 130 40.60 -31.56 -42.27
N GLN A 131 40.35 -32.24 -41.14
CA GLN A 131 40.50 -33.69 -41.02
C GLN A 131 39.36 -34.48 -41.68
N GLY A 132 38.30 -33.79 -42.13
CA GLY A 132 37.17 -34.37 -42.86
C GLY A 132 36.05 -34.90 -41.96
N ASN A 133 36.03 -34.50 -40.70
CA ASN A 133 34.93 -34.80 -39.80
C ASN A 133 33.70 -33.95 -40.16
N SER A 134 32.50 -34.43 -39.79
CA SER A 134 31.25 -33.72 -40.01
C SER A 134 30.66 -33.33 -38.66
N LEU A 135 30.63 -32.04 -38.39
CA LEU A 135 29.97 -31.49 -37.21
C LEU A 135 28.45 -31.53 -37.41
N ASP A 136 27.70 -31.92 -36.38
CA ASP A 136 26.25 -31.70 -36.35
C ASP A 136 25.93 -30.31 -35.80
N VAL A 137 24.65 -29.92 -35.82
CA VAL A 137 24.22 -28.57 -35.43
C VAL A 137 24.57 -28.27 -33.97
N ALA A 138 24.35 -29.23 -33.06
CA ALA A 138 24.64 -29.02 -31.64
C ALA A 138 26.15 -28.88 -31.35
N THR A 139 26.99 -29.69 -32.01
CA THR A 139 28.44 -29.60 -31.88
C THR A 139 28.99 -28.31 -32.50
N LEU A 140 28.45 -27.91 -33.65
CA LEU A 140 28.85 -26.68 -34.34
C LEU A 140 28.39 -25.41 -33.60
N ASP A 141 27.23 -25.44 -32.96
CA ASP A 141 26.73 -24.31 -32.18
C ASP A 141 27.46 -24.19 -30.82
N ALA A 142 27.91 -25.31 -30.23
CA ALA A 142 28.79 -25.29 -29.05
C ALA A 142 30.17 -24.69 -29.35
N LEU A 143 30.87 -25.19 -30.38
CA LEU A 143 32.17 -24.65 -30.83
C LEU A 143 32.12 -23.19 -31.31
N ARG A 144 30.92 -22.65 -31.56
CA ARG A 144 30.70 -21.23 -31.91
C ARG A 144 30.34 -20.33 -30.72
N ALA A 145 29.98 -20.93 -29.59
CA ALA A 145 29.73 -20.23 -28.34
C ALA A 145 31.03 -20.12 -27.51
N GLU A 146 31.94 -21.08 -27.66
CA GLU A 146 33.32 -20.99 -27.19
C GLU A 146 34.04 -19.84 -27.95
N ASN A 147 34.47 -18.80 -27.23
CA ASN A 147 35.25 -17.66 -27.75
C ASN A 147 36.13 -17.13 -26.62
N ASP A 148 37.39 -17.53 -26.58
CA ASP A 148 38.20 -17.60 -25.36
C ASP A 148 39.50 -16.77 -25.42
N GLN A 149 39.48 -15.65 -26.15
CA GLN A 149 40.61 -14.73 -26.33
C GLN A 149 41.15 -14.11 -25.01
N THR A 150 42.15 -14.76 -24.39
CA THR A 150 42.96 -14.21 -23.28
C THR A 150 44.27 -13.55 -23.79
N THR A 151 45.10 -13.02 -22.87
CA THR A 151 46.43 -12.48 -23.20
C THR A 151 47.56 -12.97 -22.28
N ILE A 152 48.57 -13.61 -22.87
CA ILE A 152 49.79 -14.03 -22.16
C ILE A 152 50.95 -13.05 -22.41
N ILE A 153 51.87 -12.93 -21.44
CA ILE A 153 53.06 -12.07 -21.56
C ILE A 153 54.31 -12.91 -21.77
N VAL A 154 54.82 -12.96 -23.00
CA VAL A 154 56.04 -13.70 -23.35
C VAL A 154 57.21 -12.74 -23.55
N ASN A 155 58.18 -12.78 -22.62
CA ASN A 155 59.36 -11.89 -22.58
C ASN A 155 59.04 -10.38 -22.51
N GLY A 156 57.89 -10.02 -21.93
CA GLY A 156 57.47 -8.62 -21.75
C GLY A 156 56.64 -8.03 -22.90
N GLU A 157 56.19 -8.86 -23.85
CA GLU A 157 55.23 -8.47 -24.88
C GLU A 157 53.94 -9.28 -24.73
N ILE A 158 52.80 -8.60 -24.91
CA ILE A 158 51.44 -9.17 -24.84
C ILE A 158 51.16 -9.97 -26.12
N ILE A 159 50.64 -11.18 -25.98
CA ILE A 159 50.23 -12.10 -27.05
C ILE A 159 48.83 -12.62 -26.72
N GLN A 160 47.89 -12.59 -27.67
CA GLN A 160 46.56 -13.18 -27.45
C GLN A 160 46.59 -14.70 -27.69
N VAL A 161 45.89 -15.47 -26.86
CA VAL A 161 45.86 -16.95 -26.79
C VAL A 161 44.50 -17.38 -26.23
N GLU A 162 44.09 -18.62 -26.43
CA GLU A 162 42.76 -19.14 -26.13
C GLU A 162 42.77 -20.14 -24.96
N GLN A 163 41.97 -19.87 -23.89
CA GLN A 163 41.52 -20.87 -22.91
C GLN A 163 40.44 -20.36 -21.92
N ALA A 164 39.46 -21.21 -21.60
CA ALA A 164 38.42 -21.01 -20.58
C ALA A 164 38.81 -21.35 -19.11
N ASP A 165 37.98 -20.86 -18.18
CA ASP A 165 37.95 -20.99 -16.69
C ASP A 165 39.14 -20.38 -15.91
N PHE A 166 38.86 -19.36 -15.09
CA PHE A 166 39.85 -18.75 -14.19
C PHE A 166 39.97 -19.54 -12.88
N THR A 167 40.87 -20.53 -12.86
CA THR A 167 41.14 -21.32 -11.65
C THR A 167 42.39 -20.82 -10.92
N GLY A 168 42.25 -20.51 -9.64
CA GLY A 168 43.31 -20.15 -8.71
C GLY A 168 44.16 -21.33 -8.25
N THR A 169 44.87 -21.12 -7.14
CA THR A 169 45.73 -22.09 -6.48
C THR A 169 45.23 -22.35 -5.05
N PRO A 170 45.76 -23.38 -4.34
CA PRO A 170 45.45 -23.58 -2.91
C PRO A 170 46.16 -22.57 -1.97
N GLY A 171 46.20 -21.29 -2.33
CA GLY A 171 46.62 -20.19 -1.48
C GLY A 171 46.09 -18.85 -2.00
N ASN A 172 46.21 -17.79 -1.19
CA ASN A 172 45.63 -16.47 -1.44
C ASN A 172 45.89 -15.91 -2.86
N ASP A 173 44.86 -15.95 -3.70
CA ASP A 173 44.91 -15.49 -5.09
C ASP A 173 44.12 -14.18 -5.30
N ASN A 174 44.43 -13.48 -6.39
CA ASN A 174 43.73 -12.27 -6.80
C ASN A 174 43.41 -12.39 -8.29
N ILE A 175 42.15 -12.72 -8.58
CA ILE A 175 41.67 -13.08 -9.90
C ILE A 175 40.69 -12.01 -10.38
N THR A 176 40.77 -11.66 -11.66
CA THR A 176 39.86 -10.71 -12.30
C THR A 176 39.51 -11.27 -13.66
N GLY A 177 38.21 -11.39 -13.92
CA GLY A 177 37.64 -11.82 -15.18
C GLY A 177 37.80 -10.77 -16.28
N THR A 178 37.00 -10.94 -17.32
CA THR A 178 37.05 -10.24 -18.59
C THR A 178 35.95 -9.18 -18.68
N SER A 179 35.18 -9.20 -19.77
CA SER A 179 34.00 -8.36 -19.99
C SER A 179 32.88 -9.16 -20.69
N GLY A 180 32.85 -10.47 -20.48
CA GLY A 180 31.77 -11.38 -20.81
C GLY A 180 31.74 -12.52 -19.79
N ASP A 181 30.66 -13.29 -19.79
CA ASP A 181 30.29 -14.30 -18.79
C ASP A 181 31.43 -15.27 -18.43
N ASP A 182 32.05 -15.08 -17.27
CA ASP A 182 33.22 -15.85 -16.79
C ASP A 182 32.85 -16.91 -15.73
N ASN A 183 33.69 -17.94 -15.58
CA ASN A 183 33.72 -18.78 -14.36
C ASN A 183 35.04 -18.57 -13.61
N ILE A 184 34.95 -18.28 -12.31
CA ILE A 184 36.10 -17.95 -11.46
C ILE A 184 36.10 -18.80 -10.19
N TYR A 185 37.17 -19.57 -9.97
CA TYR A 185 37.33 -20.49 -8.84
C TYR A 185 38.59 -20.13 -8.03
N GLY A 186 38.44 -19.68 -6.78
CA GLY A 186 39.57 -19.41 -5.86
C GLY A 186 40.27 -20.69 -5.39
N LEU A 187 39.47 -21.66 -4.96
CA LEU A 187 39.80 -22.97 -4.39
C LEU A 187 40.01 -22.98 -2.87
N ALA A 188 41.13 -22.46 -2.38
CA ALA A 188 41.44 -22.47 -0.95
C ALA A 188 42.48 -21.43 -0.60
N GLY A 189 42.12 -20.44 0.23
CA GLY A 189 42.97 -19.29 0.45
C GLY A 189 42.27 -18.23 1.30
N ASN A 190 42.61 -16.97 1.03
CA ASN A 190 41.70 -15.86 1.28
C ASN A 190 41.82 -15.05 -0.01
N ASP A 191 40.91 -15.33 -0.92
CA ASP A 191 41.01 -15.01 -2.33
C ASP A 191 40.20 -13.75 -2.64
N ASN A 192 40.65 -12.98 -3.62
CA ASN A 192 39.96 -11.78 -4.08
C ASN A 192 39.58 -11.97 -5.54
N LEU A 193 38.33 -12.31 -5.78
CA LEU A 193 37.75 -12.66 -7.07
C LEU A 193 36.87 -11.50 -7.54
N SER A 194 37.05 -11.09 -8.80
CA SER A 194 36.20 -10.11 -9.46
C SER A 194 35.77 -10.63 -10.82
N GLY A 195 34.47 -10.66 -11.11
CA GLY A 195 33.93 -11.00 -12.44
C GLY A 195 34.31 -9.91 -13.44
N GLY A 196 33.56 -8.80 -13.39
CA GLY A 196 33.89 -7.55 -14.06
C GLY A 196 32.69 -7.00 -14.81
N SER A 197 32.44 -7.54 -16.00
CA SER A 197 31.20 -7.32 -16.75
C SER A 197 30.84 -8.62 -17.46
N GLY A 198 29.60 -9.08 -17.34
CA GLY A 198 29.20 -10.42 -17.78
C GLY A 198 28.18 -10.98 -16.81
N ASN A 199 27.63 -12.15 -17.08
CA ASN A 199 26.87 -12.92 -16.09
C ASN A 199 27.82 -13.97 -15.51
N ASP A 200 28.55 -13.61 -14.48
CA ASP A 200 29.73 -14.33 -14.01
C ASP A 200 29.35 -15.36 -12.92
N ASN A 201 30.10 -16.46 -12.82
CA ASN A 201 29.96 -17.44 -11.74
C ASN A 201 31.23 -17.44 -10.87
N LEU A 202 31.11 -16.98 -9.63
CA LEU A 202 32.23 -16.84 -8.70
C LEU A 202 32.12 -17.89 -7.57
N TYR A 203 33.24 -18.53 -7.27
CA TYR A 203 33.36 -19.57 -6.25
C TYR A 203 34.63 -19.34 -5.42
N GLY A 204 34.49 -19.00 -4.13
CA GLY A 204 35.62 -18.77 -3.24
C GLY A 204 36.28 -20.10 -2.88
N GLY A 205 35.52 -20.96 -2.20
CA GLY A 205 35.93 -22.30 -1.82
C GLY A 205 36.11 -22.46 -0.32
N VAL A 206 37.36 -22.44 0.17
CA VAL A 206 37.67 -22.63 1.60
C VAL A 206 38.61 -21.51 2.07
N GLY A 207 38.12 -20.65 2.96
CA GLY A 207 38.83 -19.46 3.36
C GLY A 207 37.93 -18.34 3.87
N ASN A 208 38.48 -17.13 3.94
CA ASN A 208 37.64 -15.93 4.01
C ASN A 208 37.89 -15.14 2.74
N ASP A 209 36.99 -15.27 1.78
CA ASP A 209 37.16 -14.78 0.42
C ASP A 209 36.42 -13.46 0.19
N THR A 210 36.72 -12.78 -0.92
CA THR A 210 36.01 -11.58 -1.39
C THR A 210 35.62 -11.81 -2.83
N LEU A 211 34.32 -11.93 -3.09
CA LEU A 211 33.73 -12.24 -4.38
C LEU A 211 32.93 -11.00 -4.82
N ASN A 212 33.33 -10.41 -5.95
CA ASN A 212 32.71 -9.21 -6.51
C ASN A 212 32.27 -9.48 -7.94
N GLY A 213 30.96 -9.59 -8.19
CA GLY A 213 30.41 -9.85 -9.53
C GLY A 213 30.77 -8.72 -10.49
N GLY A 214 30.15 -7.55 -10.31
CA GLY A 214 30.49 -6.32 -10.99
C GLY A 214 29.30 -5.73 -11.75
N THR A 215 29.10 -6.14 -13.00
CA THR A 215 27.96 -5.67 -13.81
C THR A 215 27.42 -6.77 -14.73
N GLY A 216 26.16 -7.14 -14.52
CA GLY A 216 25.45 -8.24 -15.17
C GLY A 216 24.76 -9.07 -14.09
N ASN A 217 24.31 -10.29 -14.40
CA ASN A 217 23.56 -11.11 -13.44
C ASN A 217 24.45 -12.23 -12.92
N ASP A 218 25.11 -11.98 -11.81
CA ASP A 218 26.21 -12.79 -11.28
C ASP A 218 25.72 -13.86 -10.30
N ASN A 219 26.43 -14.99 -10.20
CA ASN A 219 26.11 -16.11 -9.33
C ASN A 219 27.26 -16.42 -8.38
N PHE A 220 26.95 -16.58 -7.09
CA PHE A 220 27.87 -17.02 -6.05
C PHE A 220 27.44 -18.42 -5.55
N GLY A 221 28.36 -19.40 -5.55
CA GLY A 221 28.11 -20.77 -5.05
C GLY A 221 27.61 -21.78 -6.09
N THR A 222 27.90 -23.08 -5.90
CA THR A 222 27.81 -24.08 -7.00
C THR A 222 26.40 -24.63 -7.29
N TRP A 223 26.14 -24.84 -8.58
CA TRP A 223 24.88 -25.35 -9.12
C TRP A 223 24.59 -26.85 -8.86
N TRP A 224 25.54 -27.63 -8.35
CA TRP A 224 25.42 -29.10 -8.28
C TRP A 224 26.05 -29.69 -7.01
N ASP A 225 25.20 -29.98 -6.01
CA ASP A 225 25.52 -30.68 -4.74
C ASP A 225 26.39 -29.87 -3.74
N GLY A 226 27.45 -29.22 -4.21
CA GLY A 226 28.39 -28.46 -3.38
C GLY A 226 27.94 -27.04 -3.02
N ARG A 227 27.00 -26.90 -2.08
CA ARG A 227 26.76 -25.59 -1.43
C ARG A 227 28.03 -25.08 -0.76
N GLU A 228 28.30 -23.79 -0.88
CA GLU A 228 29.40 -23.15 -0.15
C GLU A 228 29.07 -23.21 1.35
N TYR A 229 30.03 -23.68 2.16
CA TYR A 229 29.92 -23.57 3.61
C TYR A 229 30.10 -22.09 3.93
N ILE A 230 29.16 -21.46 4.65
CA ILE A 230 29.35 -20.05 5.00
C ILE A 230 30.58 -19.93 5.91
N GLU A 231 31.65 -19.30 5.40
CA GLU A 231 32.82 -18.94 6.19
C GLU A 231 32.73 -17.45 6.58
N GLN A 232 33.76 -16.65 6.35
CA GLN A 232 33.79 -15.21 6.67
C GLN A 232 33.86 -14.35 5.41
N ASP A 233 33.19 -14.83 4.36
CA ASP A 233 33.32 -14.34 3.00
C ASP A 233 32.58 -13.03 2.79
N GLN A 234 32.98 -12.28 1.76
CA GLN A 234 32.37 -11.03 1.35
C GLN A 234 31.79 -11.17 -0.05
N TYR A 235 30.46 -11.23 -0.15
CA TYR A 235 29.73 -11.29 -1.42
C TYR A 235 29.26 -9.88 -1.81
N ILE A 236 29.60 -9.46 -3.02
CA ILE A 236 29.24 -8.17 -3.61
C ILE A 236 28.73 -8.47 -5.03
N GLY A 237 27.43 -8.41 -5.31
CA GLY A 237 26.92 -8.59 -6.68
C GLY A 237 27.29 -7.39 -7.53
N GLY A 238 26.53 -6.31 -7.43
CA GLY A 238 26.89 -5.00 -7.95
C GLY A 238 25.79 -4.34 -8.77
N ILE A 239 25.86 -4.44 -10.10
CA ILE A 239 24.84 -3.90 -11.01
C ILE A 239 24.23 -5.01 -11.86
N GLY A 240 23.16 -5.60 -11.37
CA GLY A 240 22.25 -6.41 -12.18
C GLY A 240 21.14 -7.06 -11.37
N THR A 241 21.09 -8.38 -11.41
CA THR A 241 20.23 -9.21 -10.55
C THR A 241 21.08 -10.40 -10.15
N ASP A 242 21.68 -10.28 -8.98
CA ASP A 242 22.76 -11.14 -8.53
C ASP A 242 22.25 -12.16 -7.51
N ARG A 243 22.78 -13.38 -7.54
CA ARG A 243 22.27 -14.51 -6.75
C ARG A 243 23.34 -15.20 -5.92
N LEU A 244 23.09 -15.37 -4.62
CA LEU A 244 23.95 -16.16 -3.73
C LEU A 244 23.26 -17.48 -3.32
N THR A 245 23.96 -18.60 -3.52
CA THR A 245 23.50 -19.97 -3.23
C THR A 245 24.38 -20.61 -2.15
N PHE A 246 23.81 -20.92 -0.98
CA PHE A 246 24.60 -21.27 0.23
C PHE A 246 23.87 -22.22 1.20
N GLY A 247 24.57 -22.73 2.22
CA GLY A 247 23.96 -23.58 3.25
C GLY A 247 24.71 -23.66 4.60
N SER A 248 24.00 -24.03 5.66
CA SER A 248 24.50 -23.98 7.06
C SER A 248 25.26 -25.24 7.54
N GLY A 249 25.04 -26.40 6.90
CA GLY A 249 25.65 -27.68 7.30
C GLY A 249 24.90 -28.33 8.47
N ASP A 250 25.61 -28.74 9.53
CA ASP A 250 25.03 -29.43 10.71
C ASP A 250 24.71 -28.48 11.89
N LEU A 251 24.89 -27.16 11.74
CA LEU A 251 24.76 -26.18 12.83
C LEU A 251 23.90 -24.99 12.40
N GLY A 252 23.00 -24.57 13.29
CA GLY A 252 22.15 -23.40 13.07
C GLY A 252 22.96 -22.11 12.85
N ILE A 253 22.57 -21.37 11.82
CA ILE A 253 23.17 -20.14 11.33
C ILE A 253 22.19 -18.97 11.45
N SER A 254 22.70 -17.75 11.35
CA SER A 254 21.82 -16.60 11.18
C SER A 254 22.35 -15.63 10.13
N LEU A 255 21.46 -15.19 9.26
CA LEU A 255 21.66 -14.11 8.32
C LEU A 255 20.73 -12.96 8.71
N THR A 256 21.27 -11.75 8.75
CA THR A 256 20.47 -10.51 8.78
C THR A 256 20.86 -9.68 7.57
N TYR A 257 19.96 -9.57 6.60
CA TYR A 257 20.12 -8.81 5.38
C TYR A 257 18.85 -7.99 5.11
N THR A 258 18.79 -6.80 5.70
CA THR A 258 17.61 -5.91 5.68
C THR A 258 17.87 -4.57 4.97
N ASP A 259 19.11 -4.34 4.55
CA ASP A 259 19.54 -3.27 3.65
C ASP A 259 20.37 -3.94 2.57
N ILE A 260 20.01 -3.74 1.29
CA ILE A 260 20.71 -4.31 0.15
C ILE A 260 22.21 -3.99 0.19
N ASN A 261 22.60 -2.88 0.83
CA ASN A 261 24.00 -2.45 0.98
C ASN A 261 24.76 -3.10 2.13
N ALA A 262 24.09 -3.82 3.04
CA ALA A 262 24.70 -4.36 4.26
C ALA A 262 23.91 -5.53 4.88
N GLY A 263 24.38 -6.75 4.64
CA GLY A 263 23.98 -7.95 5.40
C GLY A 263 25.16 -8.64 6.07
N THR A 264 24.86 -9.44 7.11
CA THR A 264 25.87 -10.16 7.91
C THR A 264 25.44 -11.57 8.26
N PHE A 265 26.38 -12.51 8.18
CA PHE A 265 26.23 -13.89 8.66
C PHE A 265 26.77 -14.03 10.09
N SER A 266 26.21 -14.95 10.88
CA SER A 266 26.65 -15.23 12.26
C SER A 266 28.08 -15.78 12.37
N THR A 267 28.64 -16.25 11.27
CA THR A 267 30.05 -16.65 11.11
C THR A 267 31.00 -15.46 11.01
N GLY A 268 30.51 -14.30 10.60
CA GLY A 268 31.24 -13.04 10.42
C GLY A 268 31.39 -12.58 8.96
N GLY A 269 30.88 -13.33 7.98
CA GLY A 269 30.81 -12.91 6.58
C GLY A 269 29.81 -11.78 6.33
N THR A 270 29.86 -11.20 5.13
CA THR A 270 29.05 -10.05 4.70
C THR A 270 28.46 -10.24 3.31
N ILE A 271 27.27 -9.70 3.07
CA ILE A 271 26.59 -9.66 1.76
C ILE A 271 26.18 -8.23 1.42
N LYS A 272 26.27 -7.86 0.14
CA LYS A 272 25.93 -6.53 -0.40
C LYS A 272 25.56 -6.64 -1.88
N GLU A 273 24.56 -5.85 -2.32
CA GLU A 273 24.10 -5.77 -3.72
C GLU A 273 23.83 -7.16 -4.31
N VAL A 274 23.01 -7.97 -3.62
CA VAL A 274 22.55 -9.30 -4.08
C VAL A 274 21.04 -9.36 -3.95
N GLU A 275 20.35 -9.52 -5.08
CA GLU A 275 18.89 -9.46 -5.17
C GLU A 275 18.20 -10.81 -4.96
N GLU A 276 18.91 -11.93 -5.16
CA GLU A 276 18.36 -13.29 -5.04
C GLU A 276 19.14 -14.18 -4.06
N LEU A 277 18.44 -14.99 -3.25
CA LEU A 277 19.06 -15.96 -2.33
C LEU A 277 18.46 -17.37 -2.43
N ASP A 278 19.30 -18.39 -2.63
CA ASP A 278 18.92 -19.80 -2.44
C ASP A 278 19.66 -20.37 -1.22
N PHE A 279 18.91 -20.60 -0.14
CA PHE A 279 19.43 -21.15 1.10
C PHE A 279 18.89 -22.55 1.35
N GLN A 280 19.78 -23.46 1.74
CA GLN A 280 19.40 -24.71 2.40
C GLN A 280 20.11 -24.86 3.73
N GLY A 281 19.29 -24.81 4.77
CA GLY A 281 19.67 -25.04 6.15
C GLY A 281 19.82 -26.51 6.53
N GLY A 282 20.03 -26.73 7.82
CA GLY A 282 20.77 -27.86 8.37
C GLY A 282 19.97 -28.81 9.25
N ILE A 283 20.58 -29.20 10.39
CA ILE A 283 19.93 -29.93 11.49
C ILE A 283 19.78 -29.09 12.77
N GLY A 284 19.92 -27.78 12.67
CA GLY A 284 19.84 -26.87 13.80
C GLY A 284 19.21 -25.55 13.41
N ASN A 285 18.56 -24.93 14.39
CA ASN A 285 17.77 -23.72 14.26
C ASN A 285 18.45 -22.60 13.44
N ASP A 286 17.97 -22.40 12.22
CA ASP A 286 18.43 -21.39 11.28
C ASP A 286 17.54 -20.12 11.39
N ASN A 287 18.14 -18.93 11.37
CA ASN A 287 17.45 -17.63 11.48
C ASN A 287 17.85 -16.70 10.33
N ILE A 288 17.12 -16.78 9.24
CA ILE A 288 17.40 -16.12 7.96
C ILE A 288 16.40 -14.99 7.75
N ASN A 289 16.86 -13.76 7.93
CA ASN A 289 16.13 -12.57 7.50
C ASN A 289 16.78 -12.03 6.23
N ALA A 290 16.10 -12.22 5.09
CA ALA A 290 16.52 -11.79 3.77
C ALA A 290 15.83 -10.51 3.28
N SER A 291 15.17 -9.72 4.15
CA SER A 291 14.21 -8.68 3.73
C SER A 291 14.71 -7.55 2.80
N ALA A 292 15.97 -7.57 2.37
CA ALA A 292 16.54 -6.73 1.32
C ALA A 292 16.39 -7.27 -0.11
N THR A 293 16.10 -8.57 -0.29
CA THR A 293 16.04 -9.25 -1.60
C THR A 293 14.74 -9.00 -2.36
N THR A 294 14.73 -9.40 -3.64
CA THR A 294 13.56 -9.39 -4.54
C THR A 294 13.07 -10.79 -4.96
N TYR A 295 13.80 -11.85 -4.61
CA TYR A 295 13.37 -13.25 -4.71
C TYR A 295 14.20 -14.13 -3.78
N VAL A 296 13.57 -15.04 -3.04
CA VAL A 296 14.30 -16.07 -2.28
C VAL A 296 13.73 -17.48 -2.43
N ILE A 297 14.60 -18.46 -2.25
CA ILE A 297 14.26 -19.85 -1.94
C ILE A 297 14.89 -20.19 -0.59
N LEU A 298 14.12 -20.18 0.49
CA LEU A 298 14.61 -20.46 1.84
C LEU A 298 14.12 -21.82 2.32
N LYS A 299 15.03 -22.70 2.70
CA LYS A 299 14.73 -24.04 3.21
C LYS A 299 15.38 -24.20 4.59
N GLY A 300 14.57 -24.36 5.64
CA GLY A 300 15.01 -24.47 7.04
C GLY A 300 15.80 -25.76 7.30
N GLY A 301 15.14 -26.93 7.22
CA GLY A 301 15.78 -28.23 7.40
C GLY A 301 15.21 -29.00 8.59
N GLU A 302 16.06 -29.58 9.43
CA GLU A 302 15.63 -29.97 10.79
C GLU A 302 15.97 -28.84 11.75
N GLY A 303 15.01 -28.31 12.50
CA GLY A 303 15.25 -27.13 13.34
C GLY A 303 13.99 -26.63 14.05
N ASN A 304 14.07 -25.43 14.61
CA ASN A 304 12.90 -24.57 14.74
C ASN A 304 13.36 -23.25 14.15
N ASP A 305 13.00 -23.02 12.90
CA ASP A 305 13.66 -22.08 12.02
C ASP A 305 12.84 -20.79 11.90
N VAL A 306 13.51 -19.70 11.54
CA VAL A 306 12.89 -18.40 11.30
C VAL A 306 13.33 -17.92 9.92
N LEU A 307 12.39 -17.87 8.98
CA LEU A 307 12.64 -17.54 7.58
C LEU A 307 11.84 -16.29 7.20
N THR A 308 12.47 -15.33 6.52
CA THR A 308 11.80 -14.10 6.06
C THR A 308 12.29 -13.74 4.67
N GLY A 309 11.40 -13.71 3.68
CA GLY A 309 11.72 -13.46 2.27
C GLY A 309 11.92 -11.98 1.95
N GLY A 310 10.91 -11.16 2.24
CA GLY A 310 10.98 -9.70 2.14
C GLY A 310 10.05 -9.13 1.09
N SER A 311 10.58 -8.88 -0.09
CA SER A 311 9.81 -8.50 -1.26
C SER A 311 10.14 -9.46 -2.39
N GLY A 312 9.16 -9.82 -3.21
CA GLY A 312 9.37 -10.86 -4.21
C GLY A 312 8.16 -11.79 -4.31
N ASN A 313 8.30 -12.85 -5.08
CA ASN A 313 7.37 -13.98 -5.03
C ASN A 313 8.17 -15.15 -4.48
N ASP A 314 8.27 -15.25 -3.16
CA ASP A 314 9.29 -16.01 -2.46
C ASP A 314 8.85 -17.45 -2.16
N ASP A 315 9.80 -18.40 -2.13
CA ASP A 315 9.56 -19.81 -1.83
C ASP A 315 10.16 -20.19 -0.46
N LEU A 316 9.32 -20.29 0.58
CA LEU A 316 9.74 -20.59 1.96
C LEU A 316 9.29 -21.99 2.43
N TYR A 317 10.23 -22.78 2.93
CA TYR A 317 10.01 -24.14 3.43
C TYR A 317 10.65 -24.31 4.81
N GLY A 318 9.87 -24.55 5.87
CA GLY A 318 10.39 -24.88 7.21
C GLY A 318 11.07 -26.25 7.23
N GLN A 319 10.29 -27.27 6.81
CA GLN A 319 10.59 -28.70 6.71
C GLN A 319 10.30 -29.52 7.99
N VAL A 320 11.18 -29.54 8.99
CA VAL A 320 11.02 -30.41 10.17
C VAL A 320 11.32 -29.64 11.45
N GLY A 321 10.27 -29.11 12.07
CA GLY A 321 10.43 -28.20 13.18
C GLY A 321 9.15 -27.59 13.69
N ASN A 322 9.28 -26.58 14.55
CA ASN A 322 8.19 -25.61 14.74
C ASN A 322 8.70 -24.27 14.23
N ASP A 323 8.41 -24.01 12.97
CA ASP A 323 9.06 -22.99 12.17
C ASP A 323 8.20 -21.71 12.07
N ASN A 324 8.84 -20.59 11.75
CA ASN A 324 8.20 -19.29 11.61
C ASN A 324 8.61 -18.65 10.27
N LEU A 325 7.70 -18.72 9.31
CA LEU A 325 7.88 -18.28 7.93
C LEU A 325 7.12 -16.96 7.72
N SER A 326 7.79 -15.96 7.15
CA SER A 326 7.17 -14.72 6.69
C SER A 326 7.56 -14.47 5.23
N GLY A 327 6.59 -14.46 4.32
CA GLY A 327 6.82 -14.11 2.92
C GLY A 327 7.21 -12.63 2.81
N GLY A 328 6.21 -11.76 2.85
CA GLY A 328 6.36 -10.33 3.05
C GLY A 328 5.51 -9.53 2.06
N SER A 329 6.06 -9.28 0.86
CA SER A 329 5.41 -8.48 -0.18
C SER A 329 5.60 -9.04 -1.58
N GLY A 330 4.57 -9.75 -2.04
CA GLY A 330 4.32 -10.25 -3.38
C GLY A 330 3.54 -11.55 -3.27
N ASN A 331 3.65 -12.46 -4.24
CA ASN A 331 2.85 -13.69 -4.24
C ASN A 331 3.72 -14.87 -3.79
N ASP A 332 3.72 -15.14 -2.49
CA ASP A 332 4.65 -16.06 -1.85
C ASP A 332 4.10 -17.49 -1.75
N ASN A 333 4.99 -18.48 -1.69
CA ASN A 333 4.69 -19.88 -1.43
C ASN A 333 5.29 -20.27 -0.08
N LEU A 334 4.45 -20.55 0.92
CA LEU A 334 4.87 -20.94 2.27
C LEU A 334 4.49 -22.39 2.55
N TYR A 335 5.44 -23.15 3.10
CA TYR A 335 5.24 -24.53 3.52
C TYR A 335 5.90 -24.77 4.89
N GLY A 336 5.09 -25.13 5.90
CA GLY A 336 5.58 -25.40 7.24
C GLY A 336 6.36 -26.70 7.25
N GLY A 337 5.64 -27.81 7.05
CA GLY A 337 6.21 -29.14 6.91
C GLY A 337 5.71 -30.10 7.98
N VAL A 338 6.57 -30.43 8.95
CA VAL A 338 6.28 -31.37 10.04
C VAL A 338 6.57 -30.69 11.38
N GLY A 339 5.50 -30.34 12.07
CA GLY A 339 5.47 -29.89 13.46
C GLY A 339 4.37 -28.86 13.68
N ASN A 340 4.63 -27.80 14.45
CA ASN A 340 3.62 -26.78 14.74
C ASN A 340 4.11 -25.41 14.26
N ASP A 341 3.74 -25.03 13.04
CA ASP A 341 4.37 -23.93 12.34
C ASP A 341 3.57 -22.63 12.39
N THR A 342 4.20 -21.52 12.02
CA THR A 342 3.57 -20.20 11.83
C THR A 342 3.95 -19.67 10.46
N LEU A 343 2.97 -19.55 9.57
CA LEU A 343 3.14 -19.14 8.18
C LEU A 343 2.37 -17.83 7.98
N ASN A 344 3.09 -16.76 7.65
CA ASN A 344 2.55 -15.43 7.41
C ASN A 344 2.89 -14.98 5.98
N GLY A 345 1.89 -14.92 5.10
CA GLY A 345 2.05 -14.47 3.71
C GLY A 345 2.49 -13.00 3.66
N GLY A 346 1.58 -12.10 4.05
CA GLY A 346 1.84 -10.68 4.25
C GLY A 346 0.98 -9.82 3.34
N THR A 347 1.49 -9.48 2.15
CA THR A 347 0.76 -8.68 1.16
C THR A 347 0.99 -9.20 -0.26
N GLY A 348 -0.10 -9.63 -0.90
CA GLY A 348 -0.12 -10.20 -2.24
C GLY A 348 -1.07 -11.39 -2.25
N ASN A 349 -0.90 -12.32 -3.19
CA ASN A 349 -1.76 -13.50 -3.29
C ASN A 349 -0.95 -14.75 -2.94
N ASP A 350 -0.97 -15.11 -1.66
CA ASP A 350 -0.06 -16.09 -1.07
C ASP A 350 -0.63 -17.50 -1.09
N ASN A 351 0.25 -18.50 -1.17
CA ASN A 351 -0.12 -19.92 -1.20
C ASN A 351 0.50 -20.66 -0.02
N PHE A 352 -0.36 -21.32 0.76
CA PHE A 352 0.04 -22.23 1.83
C PHE A 352 -0.17 -23.68 1.34
N GLY A 353 0.90 -24.48 1.34
CA GLY A 353 0.89 -25.88 0.89
C GLY A 353 1.70 -26.15 -0.39
N THR A 354 1.92 -27.43 -0.75
CA THR A 354 2.92 -27.78 -1.79
C THR A 354 2.42 -27.72 -3.24
N TRP A 355 3.35 -27.41 -4.14
CA TRP A 355 3.18 -27.49 -5.60
C TRP A 355 3.28 -28.92 -6.19
N TRP A 356 3.72 -29.92 -5.41
CA TRP A 356 4.13 -31.22 -5.96
C TRP A 356 3.47 -32.43 -5.24
N ASP A 357 2.15 -32.52 -5.36
CA ASP A 357 1.32 -33.71 -5.04
C ASP A 357 1.29 -34.12 -3.55
N GLY A 358 1.87 -33.31 -2.65
CA GLY A 358 1.84 -33.50 -1.20
C GLY A 358 1.00 -32.44 -0.51
N ARG A 359 -0.26 -32.74 -0.18
CA ARG A 359 -1.05 -31.86 0.70
C ARG A 359 -0.41 -31.78 2.09
N GLU A 360 -0.48 -30.61 2.69
CA GLU A 360 -0.06 -30.42 4.08
C GLU A 360 -0.97 -31.26 5.00
N TYR A 361 -0.35 -32.03 5.90
CA TYR A 361 -1.08 -32.70 6.97
C TYR A 361 -1.44 -31.63 7.99
N ILE A 362 -2.72 -31.47 8.34
CA ILE A 362 -3.08 -30.46 9.33
C ILE A 362 -2.48 -30.83 10.69
N GLU A 363 -1.51 -30.06 11.18
CA GLU A 363 -0.96 -30.19 12.53
C GLU A 363 -1.56 -29.09 13.44
N GLN A 364 -0.77 -28.32 14.20
CA GLN A 364 -1.27 -27.19 15.02
C GLN A 364 -0.83 -25.83 14.46
N ASP A 365 -0.77 -25.75 13.14
CA ASP A 365 -0.14 -24.64 12.43
C ASP A 365 -1.00 -23.39 12.43
N GLN A 366 -0.36 -22.25 12.19
CA GLN A 366 -0.98 -20.94 12.14
C GLN A 366 -0.81 -20.34 10.76
N TYR A 367 -1.88 -20.30 9.98
CA TYR A 367 -1.91 -19.70 8.65
C TYR A 367 -2.48 -18.28 8.73
N ILE A 368 -1.71 -17.32 8.24
CA ILE A 368 -2.07 -15.90 8.19
C ILE A 368 -1.77 -15.43 6.76
N GLY A 369 -2.78 -15.24 5.92
CA GLY A 369 -2.58 -14.69 4.56
C GLY A 369 -2.20 -13.21 4.65
N GLY A 370 -3.21 -12.35 4.79
CA GLY A 370 -3.01 -10.95 5.17
C GLY A 370 -3.73 -9.98 4.26
N ILE A 371 -3.03 -9.38 3.31
CA ILE A 371 -3.61 -8.45 2.33
C ILE A 371 -3.48 -9.00 0.90
N GLY A 372 -4.49 -9.74 0.47
CA GLY A 372 -4.78 -9.92 -0.95
C GLY A 372 -5.87 -10.96 -1.22
N THR A 373 -5.50 -12.08 -1.82
CA THR A 373 -6.40 -13.22 -2.02
C THR A 373 -5.57 -14.47 -1.84
N ASP A 374 -5.62 -14.97 -0.61
CA ASP A 374 -4.68 -15.96 -0.11
C ASP A 374 -5.32 -17.35 -0.08
N ARG A 375 -4.53 -18.38 -0.37
CA ARG A 375 -5.02 -19.74 -0.61
C ARG A 375 -4.32 -20.78 0.24
N LEU A 376 -5.09 -21.52 1.06
CA LEU A 376 -4.59 -22.67 1.82
C LEU A 376 -5.00 -24.00 1.16
N THR A 377 -4.02 -24.86 0.86
CA THR A 377 -4.20 -26.17 0.23
C THR A 377 -3.78 -27.30 1.18
N PHE A 378 -4.75 -28.08 1.69
CA PHE A 378 -4.54 -28.97 2.84
C PHE A 378 -5.34 -30.28 2.76
N GLY A 379 -5.03 -31.26 3.63
CA GLY A 379 -5.79 -32.52 3.67
C GLY A 379 -5.77 -33.26 5.02
N SER A 380 -6.79 -34.11 5.23
CA SER A 380 -7.00 -34.82 6.51
C SER A 380 -6.26 -36.17 6.65
N GLY A 381 -5.77 -36.73 5.53
CA GLY A 381 -5.06 -38.01 5.52
C GLY A 381 -5.98 -39.22 5.71
N ASP A 382 -5.85 -39.92 6.84
CA ASP A 382 -6.54 -41.19 7.15
C ASP A 382 -7.56 -41.07 8.31
N LEU A 383 -7.88 -39.84 8.77
CA LEU A 383 -8.79 -39.60 9.90
C LEU A 383 -9.68 -38.38 9.67
N GLY A 384 -10.96 -38.50 10.04
CA GLY A 384 -11.92 -37.39 9.97
C GLY A 384 -11.54 -36.19 10.83
N ILE A 385 -11.61 -34.99 10.23
CA ILE A 385 -11.20 -33.70 10.76
C ILE A 385 -12.39 -32.75 10.89
N SER A 386 -12.21 -31.62 11.57
CA SER A 386 -13.19 -30.53 11.55
C SER A 386 -12.52 -29.17 11.44
N LEU A 387 -13.01 -28.36 10.52
CA LEU A 387 -12.68 -26.94 10.38
C LEU A 387 -13.93 -26.12 10.72
N THR A 388 -13.77 -25.10 11.57
CA THR A 388 -14.77 -24.05 11.74
C THR A 388 -14.12 -22.71 11.42
N TYR A 389 -14.49 -22.14 10.28
CA TYR A 389 -14.02 -20.86 9.76
C TYR A 389 -15.20 -20.02 9.29
N THR A 390 -15.82 -19.30 10.22
CA THR A 390 -17.04 -18.48 9.99
C THR A 390 -16.80 -16.98 10.18
N ASP A 391 -15.57 -16.60 10.53
CA ASP A 391 -15.05 -15.24 10.61
C ASP A 391 -13.67 -15.30 9.96
N ILE A 392 -13.42 -14.47 8.95
CA ILE A 392 -12.16 -14.44 8.20
C ILE A 392 -10.95 -14.24 9.14
N ASN A 393 -11.15 -13.62 10.30
CA ASN A 393 -10.12 -13.35 11.30
C ASN A 393 -9.87 -14.50 12.29
N ALA A 394 -10.70 -15.56 12.28
CA ALA A 394 -10.67 -16.60 13.30
C ALA A 394 -11.29 -17.93 12.83
N GLY A 395 -10.48 -18.78 12.19
CA GLY A 395 -10.78 -20.19 11.96
C GLY A 395 -9.96 -21.13 12.83
N THR A 396 -10.49 -22.33 13.09
CA THR A 396 -9.84 -23.35 13.92
C THR A 396 -10.02 -24.76 13.37
N PHE A 397 -8.94 -25.54 13.42
CA PHE A 397 -8.94 -26.98 13.12
C PHE A 397 -9.08 -27.82 14.40
N SER A 398 -9.68 -29.00 14.29
CA SER A 398 -9.86 -29.93 15.43
C SER A 398 -8.55 -30.47 16.02
N THR A 399 -7.44 -30.34 15.29
CA THR A 399 -6.07 -30.65 15.71
C THR A 399 -5.49 -29.59 16.66
N GLY A 400 -5.96 -28.34 16.56
CA GLY A 400 -5.55 -27.20 17.37
C GLY A 400 -4.96 -26.02 16.57
N GLY A 401 -4.72 -26.19 15.27
CA GLY A 401 -4.24 -25.12 14.38
C GLY A 401 -5.29 -24.03 14.12
N THR A 402 -4.84 -22.92 13.54
CA THR A 402 -5.65 -21.72 13.29
C THR A 402 -5.44 -21.18 11.87
N ILE A 403 -6.49 -20.57 11.32
CA ILE A 403 -6.47 -19.89 10.03
C ILE A 403 -7.04 -18.48 10.16
N LYS A 404 -6.43 -17.50 9.49
CA LYS A 404 -6.80 -16.08 9.53
C LYS A 404 -6.44 -15.41 8.20
N GLU A 405 -7.32 -14.55 7.70
CA GLU A 405 -7.11 -13.75 6.47
C GLU A 405 -6.70 -14.66 5.29
N VAL A 406 -7.50 -15.70 5.02
CA VAL A 406 -7.34 -16.61 3.87
C VAL A 406 -8.68 -16.73 3.15
N GLU A 407 -8.73 -16.26 1.91
CA GLU A 407 -9.96 -16.14 1.12
C GLU A 407 -10.33 -17.42 0.36
N GLU A 408 -9.33 -18.23 0.00
CA GLU A 408 -9.50 -19.44 -0.81
C GLU A 408 -9.05 -20.72 -0.06
N LEU A 409 -9.86 -21.79 -0.10
CA LEU A 409 -9.50 -23.09 0.49
C LEU A 409 -9.61 -24.23 -0.50
N ASP A 410 -8.55 -25.03 -0.63
CA ASP A 410 -8.54 -26.32 -1.33
C ASP A 410 -8.32 -27.45 -0.30
N PHE A 411 -9.38 -28.20 -0.01
CA PHE A 411 -9.38 -29.28 0.96
C PHE A 411 -9.59 -30.64 0.30
N GLN A 412 -8.73 -31.60 0.64
CA GLN A 412 -8.99 -33.02 0.44
C GLN A 412 -9.15 -33.77 1.75
N GLY A 413 -10.36 -34.25 1.96
CA GLY A 413 -10.72 -35.22 2.97
C GLY A 413 -10.21 -36.63 2.69
N GLY A 414 -10.42 -37.49 3.68
CA GLY A 414 -9.61 -38.69 3.89
C GLY A 414 -10.45 -39.94 4.07
N ILE A 415 -10.05 -40.77 5.05
CA ILE A 415 -10.91 -41.83 5.58
C ILE A 415 -11.49 -41.37 6.92
N GLY A 416 -12.79 -41.08 6.95
CA GLY A 416 -13.51 -40.65 8.15
C GLY A 416 -14.56 -39.60 7.83
N ASN A 417 -15.37 -39.24 8.82
CA ASN A 417 -16.36 -38.18 8.65
C ASN A 417 -15.67 -36.81 8.82
N ASP A 418 -15.51 -36.08 7.73
CA ASP A 418 -14.97 -34.71 7.70
C ASP A 418 -16.10 -33.68 7.89
N ASN A 419 -15.86 -32.62 8.67
CA ASN A 419 -16.84 -31.55 8.94
C ASN A 419 -16.20 -30.17 8.75
N ILE A 420 -16.29 -29.68 7.52
CA ILE A 420 -15.65 -28.47 7.04
C ILE A 420 -16.70 -27.38 6.88
N ASN A 421 -16.64 -26.38 7.76
CA ASN A 421 -17.40 -25.15 7.61
C ASN A 421 -16.43 -24.01 7.28
N ALA A 422 -16.36 -23.67 6.01
CA ALA A 422 -15.49 -22.66 5.43
C ALA A 422 -16.20 -21.30 5.23
N SER A 423 -17.33 -21.03 5.89
CA SER A 423 -18.22 -19.93 5.50
C SER A 423 -17.71 -18.48 5.64
N ALA A 424 -16.41 -18.28 5.85
CA ALA A 424 -15.73 -16.99 5.79
C ALA A 424 -15.08 -16.71 4.41
N THR A 425 -14.96 -17.72 3.54
CA THR A 425 -14.20 -17.66 2.28
C THR A 425 -14.98 -17.01 1.12
N THR A 426 -14.24 -16.72 0.04
CA THR A 426 -14.79 -16.27 -1.26
C THR A 426 -14.66 -17.30 -2.39
N TYR A 427 -13.94 -18.39 -2.18
CA TYR A 427 -13.91 -19.57 -3.06
C TYR A 427 -13.44 -20.80 -2.28
N VAL A 428 -14.09 -21.95 -2.45
CA VAL A 428 -13.57 -23.23 -1.95
C VAL A 428 -13.66 -24.37 -2.96
N ILE A 429 -12.70 -25.28 -2.86
CA ILE A 429 -12.78 -26.64 -3.39
C ILE A 429 -12.77 -27.58 -2.18
N LEU A 430 -13.90 -28.20 -1.86
CA LEU A 430 -14.02 -29.11 -0.72
C LEU A 430 -14.32 -30.53 -1.19
N GLN A 431 -13.41 -31.46 -0.91
CA GLN A 431 -13.61 -32.89 -1.20
C GLN A 431 -13.73 -33.68 0.11
N GLY A 432 -14.83 -34.40 0.34
CA GLY A 432 -15.10 -35.15 1.58
C GLY A 432 -14.30 -36.45 1.71
N GLY A 433 -14.34 -37.31 0.68
CA GLY A 433 -13.53 -38.55 0.63
C GLY A 433 -14.34 -39.79 0.99
N GLU A 434 -13.82 -40.66 1.87
CA GLU A 434 -14.55 -41.82 2.40
C GLU A 434 -15.15 -41.51 3.78
N GLY A 435 -16.40 -41.09 3.85
CA GLY A 435 -16.95 -40.49 5.06
C GLY A 435 -18.48 -40.49 5.21
N ASN A 436 -18.96 -39.53 5.99
CA ASN A 436 -20.35 -39.03 5.96
C ASN A 436 -20.20 -37.56 6.32
N ASP A 437 -19.92 -36.78 5.30
CA ASP A 437 -19.18 -35.53 5.44
C ASP A 437 -20.13 -34.35 5.48
N VAL A 438 -19.69 -33.27 6.09
CA VAL A 438 -20.46 -32.02 6.18
C VAL A 438 -19.58 -30.93 5.60
N LEU A 439 -19.92 -30.52 4.37
CA LEU A 439 -19.19 -29.53 3.61
C LEU A 439 -20.06 -28.27 3.52
N THR A 440 -19.55 -27.15 4.02
CA THR A 440 -20.19 -25.84 3.94
C THR A 440 -19.19 -24.84 3.38
N GLY A 441 -19.50 -24.29 2.20
CA GLY A 441 -18.77 -23.18 1.60
C GLY A 441 -19.15 -21.83 2.22
N GLY A 442 -18.83 -20.74 1.52
CA GLY A 442 -18.94 -19.38 2.02
C GLY A 442 -19.77 -18.47 1.12
N SER A 443 -19.07 -17.58 0.44
CA SER A 443 -19.61 -16.71 -0.61
C SER A 443 -18.78 -16.92 -1.88
N GLY A 444 -19.31 -16.58 -3.05
CA GLY A 444 -18.65 -16.90 -4.31
C GLY A 444 -18.98 -18.30 -4.79
N ASN A 445 -18.34 -18.73 -5.89
CA ASN A 445 -18.75 -19.93 -6.63
C ASN A 445 -18.03 -21.18 -6.09
N ASP A 446 -18.62 -21.89 -5.13
CA ASP A 446 -17.91 -22.95 -4.41
C ASP A 446 -18.09 -24.35 -5.04
N ASP A 447 -17.01 -25.13 -5.10
CA ASP A 447 -16.97 -26.50 -5.64
C ASP A 447 -16.94 -27.54 -4.48
N LEU A 448 -18.06 -28.21 -4.19
CA LEU A 448 -18.20 -29.19 -3.11
C LEU A 448 -18.46 -30.62 -3.65
N TYR A 449 -17.66 -31.58 -3.18
CA TYR A 449 -17.71 -33.00 -3.57
C TYR A 449 -17.77 -33.90 -2.32
N GLY A 450 -18.89 -34.57 -2.05
CA GLY A 450 -18.99 -35.53 -0.93
C GLY A 450 -18.11 -36.77 -1.13
N GLN A 451 -18.27 -37.41 -2.29
CA GLN A 451 -17.61 -38.63 -2.76
C GLN A 451 -18.20 -39.95 -2.24
N VAL A 452 -17.79 -40.49 -1.10
CA VAL A 452 -18.18 -41.84 -0.64
C VAL A 452 -18.75 -41.79 0.76
N GLY A 453 -20.03 -41.43 0.87
CA GLY A 453 -20.68 -41.36 2.16
C GLY A 453 -22.18 -41.09 2.10
N ASN A 454 -22.73 -40.57 3.20
CA ASN A 454 -24.06 -39.97 3.20
C ASN A 454 -23.85 -38.50 3.57
N ASP A 455 -23.52 -37.71 2.57
CA ASP A 455 -22.83 -36.45 2.74
C ASP A 455 -23.85 -35.30 2.82
N THR A 456 -23.44 -34.17 3.38
CA THR A 456 -24.28 -32.99 3.56
C THR A 456 -23.54 -31.79 3.00
N LEU A 457 -23.99 -31.33 1.83
CA LEU A 457 -23.39 -30.24 1.07
C LEU A 457 -24.28 -29.00 1.17
N GLN A 458 -23.66 -27.87 1.49
CA GLN A 458 -24.25 -26.54 1.47
C GLN A 458 -23.21 -25.61 0.84
N GLY A 459 -23.42 -25.14 -0.39
CA GLY A 459 -22.48 -24.18 -1.01
C GLY A 459 -22.42 -22.89 -0.19
N THR A 460 -23.42 -22.04 -0.32
CA THR A 460 -23.49 -20.79 0.45
C THR A 460 -24.27 -20.83 1.76
N ASN A 461 -24.00 -19.86 2.65
CA ASN A 461 -24.88 -19.53 3.78
C ASN A 461 -25.45 -18.09 3.76
N ASN A 462 -24.98 -17.20 2.89
CA ASN A 462 -25.33 -15.76 2.90
C ASN A 462 -25.09 -14.98 1.59
N GLY A 463 -24.44 -15.57 0.59
CA GLY A 463 -24.02 -14.82 -0.57
C GLY A 463 -25.15 -14.41 -1.51
N ILE A 464 -24.75 -13.66 -2.54
CA ILE A 464 -25.62 -13.05 -3.54
C ILE A 464 -24.91 -13.04 -4.88
N GLY A 465 -25.53 -13.64 -5.89
CA GLY A 465 -25.01 -13.72 -7.25
C GLY A 465 -23.86 -14.71 -7.47
N GLU A 466 -23.95 -15.88 -6.84
CA GLU A 466 -22.95 -16.95 -6.92
C GLU A 466 -23.47 -18.26 -7.57
N GLN A 467 -22.55 -19.13 -8.01
CA GLN A 467 -22.86 -20.37 -8.73
C GLN A 467 -22.07 -21.55 -8.17
N ASP A 468 -22.62 -22.18 -7.14
CA ASP A 468 -22.01 -23.32 -6.47
C ASP A 468 -22.16 -24.61 -7.28
N TYR A 469 -21.17 -25.49 -7.21
CA TYR A 469 -21.20 -26.84 -7.77
C TYR A 469 -21.23 -27.87 -6.65
N LEU A 470 -22.30 -28.66 -6.57
CA LEU A 470 -22.51 -29.66 -5.52
C LEU A 470 -22.63 -31.06 -6.14
N GLU A 471 -21.69 -31.95 -5.83
CA GLU A 471 -21.69 -33.38 -6.22
C GLU A 471 -21.70 -34.26 -4.96
N GLY A 472 -22.74 -35.06 -4.78
CA GLY A 472 -22.88 -35.93 -3.59
C GLY A 472 -21.93 -37.12 -3.67
N GLY A 473 -21.95 -37.83 -4.79
CA GLY A 473 -21.15 -39.01 -5.06
C GLY A 473 -21.93 -40.30 -4.86
N THR A 474 -21.65 -41.02 -3.77
CA THR A 474 -22.19 -42.37 -3.54
C THR A 474 -22.74 -42.60 -2.13
N GLY A 475 -23.97 -42.14 -1.89
CA GLY A 475 -24.83 -42.73 -0.88
C GLY A 475 -26.20 -42.09 -0.81
N ASN A 476 -26.57 -41.50 0.33
CA ASN A 476 -27.85 -40.84 0.54
C ASN A 476 -27.60 -39.38 0.91
N ASP A 477 -27.36 -38.54 -0.10
CA ASP A 477 -26.72 -37.24 0.10
C ASP A 477 -27.75 -36.13 0.34
N ARG A 478 -27.36 -35.08 1.07
CA ARG A 478 -28.22 -33.95 1.42
C ARG A 478 -27.65 -32.64 0.88
N PHE A 479 -28.36 -32.08 -0.10
CA PHE A 479 -28.10 -30.74 -0.61
C PHE A 479 -28.95 -29.72 0.14
N ILE A 480 -28.34 -28.78 0.85
CA ILE A 480 -29.05 -27.75 1.63
C ILE A 480 -29.12 -26.44 0.85
N LEU A 481 -30.32 -26.07 0.40
CA LEU A 481 -30.58 -24.80 -0.28
C LEU A 481 -31.34 -23.79 0.60
N ALA A 482 -31.81 -24.24 1.78
CA ALA A 482 -32.57 -23.41 2.71
C ALA A 482 -32.55 -23.96 4.14
N ASP A 483 -32.77 -23.08 5.10
CA ASP A 483 -32.98 -23.39 6.52
C ASP A 483 -34.35 -22.88 7.03
N THR A 484 -34.54 -22.84 8.35
CA THR A 484 -35.81 -22.33 8.93
C THR A 484 -35.97 -20.81 8.77
N THR A 485 -34.88 -20.08 8.58
CA THR A 485 -34.81 -18.61 8.56
C THR A 485 -34.89 -18.03 7.15
N LYS A 486 -34.30 -18.68 6.14
CA LYS A 486 -34.27 -18.21 4.74
C LYS A 486 -34.00 -19.34 3.73
N THR A 487 -34.19 -19.02 2.44
CA THR A 487 -33.56 -19.73 1.31
C THR A 487 -32.21 -19.05 1.07
N PHE A 488 -31.17 -19.78 0.65
CA PHE A 488 -29.82 -19.21 0.57
C PHE A 488 -29.59 -18.38 -0.69
N TYR A 489 -29.94 -18.92 -1.86
CA TYR A 489 -29.91 -18.25 -3.17
C TYR A 489 -31.19 -17.39 -3.41
N ASP A 490 -31.56 -16.54 -2.45
CA ASP A 490 -32.66 -15.55 -2.60
C ASP A 490 -32.07 -14.16 -2.41
N ASP A 491 -31.74 -13.49 -3.51
CA ASP A 491 -31.05 -12.18 -3.51
C ASP A 491 -31.95 -11.03 -3.00
N GLY A 492 -33.23 -11.33 -2.75
CA GLY A 492 -34.26 -10.39 -2.30
C GLY A 492 -34.70 -9.38 -3.38
N ASN A 493 -34.25 -9.53 -4.62
CA ASN A 493 -34.52 -8.61 -5.73
C ASN A 493 -35.90 -8.89 -6.33
N SER A 494 -36.81 -7.93 -6.18
CA SER A 494 -38.17 -8.02 -6.72
C SER A 494 -38.27 -7.77 -8.25
N THR A 495 -37.14 -7.66 -8.96
CA THR A 495 -37.12 -7.20 -10.36
C THR A 495 -36.33 -8.07 -11.36
N LEU A 496 -35.48 -8.98 -10.88
CA LEU A 496 -34.70 -9.91 -11.72
C LEU A 496 -34.97 -11.37 -11.29
N PRO A 497 -34.77 -12.37 -12.17
CA PRO A 497 -35.07 -13.78 -11.87
C PRO A 497 -33.92 -14.57 -11.21
N GLY A 498 -32.87 -13.91 -10.70
CA GLY A 498 -31.74 -14.59 -10.04
C GLY A 498 -30.90 -15.52 -10.94
N ASP A 499 -30.89 -15.33 -12.26
CA ASP A 499 -30.16 -16.22 -13.21
C ASP A 499 -28.63 -16.32 -12.96
N ASN A 500 -28.09 -15.56 -12.01
CA ASN A 500 -26.69 -15.56 -11.60
C ASN A 500 -26.46 -16.06 -10.17
N ASP A 501 -27.48 -16.57 -9.47
CA ASP A 501 -27.45 -16.94 -8.05
C ASP A 501 -28.12 -18.31 -7.84
N TYR A 502 -27.38 -19.43 -7.89
CA TYR A 502 -27.96 -20.78 -7.77
C TYR A 502 -26.95 -21.92 -7.55
N ALA A 503 -27.39 -23.00 -6.90
CA ALA A 503 -26.62 -24.25 -6.84
C ALA A 503 -26.80 -25.14 -8.08
N THR A 504 -25.72 -25.59 -8.69
CA THR A 504 -25.72 -26.73 -9.62
C THR A 504 -25.60 -28.02 -8.83
N ILE A 505 -26.61 -28.89 -8.88
CA ILE A 505 -26.55 -30.22 -8.26
C ILE A 505 -26.23 -31.24 -9.37
N ALA A 506 -25.06 -31.86 -9.28
CA ALA A 506 -24.40 -32.57 -10.37
C ALA A 506 -25.01 -33.94 -10.70
N ASP A 507 -25.33 -34.73 -9.67
CA ASP A 507 -25.50 -36.17 -9.75
C ASP A 507 -26.77 -36.72 -9.05
N PHE A 508 -27.58 -35.84 -8.48
CA PHE A 508 -28.79 -36.11 -7.69
C PHE A 508 -29.58 -37.37 -8.10
N ASN A 509 -29.75 -38.27 -7.14
CA ASN A 509 -30.44 -39.55 -7.25
C ASN A 509 -31.74 -39.57 -6.44
N THR A 510 -32.87 -39.66 -7.16
CA THR A 510 -34.22 -39.64 -6.58
C THR A 510 -34.59 -40.80 -5.62
N THR A 511 -33.78 -41.85 -5.48
CA THR A 511 -34.06 -42.90 -4.46
C THR A 511 -33.35 -42.68 -3.15
N ASP A 512 -32.21 -42.00 -3.18
CA ASP A 512 -31.23 -42.02 -2.12
C ASP A 512 -31.03 -40.61 -1.53
N ASP A 513 -31.06 -39.56 -2.37
CA ASP A 513 -30.71 -38.18 -1.98
C ASP A 513 -31.91 -37.31 -1.53
N ILE A 514 -31.57 -36.19 -0.90
CA ILE A 514 -32.50 -35.19 -0.36
C ILE A 514 -32.04 -33.78 -0.71
N ILE A 515 -32.91 -32.97 -1.31
CA ILE A 515 -32.79 -31.51 -1.37
C ILE A 515 -33.61 -30.91 -0.21
N GLN A 516 -32.96 -30.11 0.64
CA GLN A 516 -33.62 -29.39 1.73
C GLN A 516 -34.08 -27.99 1.29
N LEU A 517 -35.37 -27.72 1.51
CA LEU A 517 -36.09 -26.49 1.15
C LEU A 517 -36.90 -25.97 2.34
N ARG A 518 -37.40 -24.73 2.25
CA ARG A 518 -38.14 -24.05 3.31
C ARG A 518 -39.63 -23.92 2.97
N GLY A 519 -40.50 -24.04 3.96
CA GLY A 519 -41.95 -23.88 3.77
C GLY A 519 -42.63 -25.15 3.31
N SER A 520 -43.05 -25.18 2.05
CA SER A 520 -43.88 -26.24 1.48
C SER A 520 -43.67 -26.38 -0.03
N SER A 521 -44.18 -27.49 -0.59
CA SER A 521 -44.17 -27.74 -2.03
C SER A 521 -44.93 -26.71 -2.89
N GLY A 522 -45.72 -25.81 -2.27
CA GLY A 522 -46.43 -24.74 -2.97
C GLY A 522 -45.59 -23.47 -3.17
N ASP A 523 -44.48 -23.35 -2.44
CA ASP A 523 -43.61 -22.17 -2.42
C ASP A 523 -42.51 -22.24 -3.51
N TYR A 524 -42.52 -23.27 -4.35
CA TYR A 524 -41.53 -23.54 -5.39
C TYR A 524 -42.16 -23.98 -6.72
N LEU A 525 -41.40 -23.86 -7.80
CA LEU A 525 -41.73 -24.33 -9.15
C LEU A 525 -40.59 -25.19 -9.72
N LEU A 526 -40.92 -26.12 -10.61
CA LEU A 526 -39.94 -26.94 -11.36
C LEU A 526 -40.10 -26.69 -12.86
N TRP A 527 -39.00 -26.44 -13.57
CA TRP A 527 -38.98 -26.25 -15.02
C TRP A 527 -37.91 -27.15 -15.67
N VAL A 528 -38.30 -27.99 -16.62
CA VAL A 528 -37.35 -28.86 -17.34
C VAL A 528 -36.66 -28.07 -18.46
N SER A 529 -35.33 -28.02 -18.41
CA SER A 529 -34.47 -27.39 -19.41
C SER A 529 -33.49 -28.42 -19.99
N GLY A 530 -33.77 -28.91 -21.19
CA GLY A 530 -32.97 -29.96 -21.82
C GLY A 530 -33.02 -31.29 -21.05
N SER A 531 -31.88 -31.71 -20.51
CA SER A 531 -31.72 -32.88 -19.64
C SER A 531 -31.93 -32.57 -18.15
N ASN A 532 -32.04 -31.30 -17.78
CA ASN A 532 -31.95 -30.82 -16.40
C ASN A 532 -33.30 -30.31 -15.90
N THR A 533 -33.46 -30.18 -14.59
CA THR A 533 -34.61 -29.51 -13.97
C THR A 533 -34.13 -28.33 -13.15
N ASN A 534 -34.59 -27.13 -13.51
CA ASN A 534 -34.41 -25.92 -12.75
C ASN A 534 -35.47 -25.84 -11.63
N LEU A 535 -35.05 -25.47 -10.43
CA LEU A 535 -35.89 -25.26 -9.26
C LEU A 535 -35.95 -23.75 -8.96
N TYR A 536 -37.17 -23.22 -8.86
CA TYR A 536 -37.42 -21.79 -8.62
C TYR A 536 -38.22 -21.56 -7.32
N ILE A 537 -38.00 -20.43 -6.66
CA ILE A 537 -38.95 -19.88 -5.66
C ILE A 537 -40.15 -19.28 -6.38
N ASN A 538 -41.36 -19.60 -5.91
CA ASN A 538 -42.64 -19.12 -6.45
C ASN A 538 -43.01 -17.75 -5.83
N LYS A 539 -42.58 -16.63 -6.43
CA LYS A 539 -42.76 -15.28 -5.84
C LYS A 539 -44.15 -14.68 -6.19
N PRO A 540 -44.89 -14.11 -5.21
CA PRO A 540 -46.29 -13.74 -5.43
C PRO A 540 -46.46 -12.37 -6.12
N GLY A 541 -47.03 -12.35 -7.32
CA GLY A 541 -47.62 -11.14 -7.91
C GLY A 541 -47.08 -10.81 -9.30
N SER A 542 -46.26 -9.75 -9.39
CA SER A 542 -45.58 -9.31 -10.62
C SER A 542 -44.06 -9.37 -10.51
N GLU A 543 -43.56 -9.93 -9.42
CA GLU A 543 -42.14 -10.20 -9.19
C GLU A 543 -41.76 -11.46 -10.00
N PRO A 544 -40.55 -11.54 -10.58
CA PRO A 544 -40.10 -12.77 -11.24
C PRO A 544 -39.96 -13.93 -10.24
N ASP A 545 -40.23 -15.15 -10.69
CA ASP A 545 -39.78 -16.36 -10.00
C ASP A 545 -38.25 -16.45 -10.07
N GLU A 546 -37.61 -16.88 -8.99
CA GLU A 546 -36.15 -16.81 -8.82
C GLU A 546 -35.52 -18.20 -8.86
N LEU A 547 -34.49 -18.39 -9.68
CA LEU A 547 -33.75 -19.65 -9.78
C LEU A 547 -32.93 -19.88 -8.51
N ILE A 548 -32.99 -21.09 -7.93
CA ILE A 548 -32.16 -21.44 -6.75
C ILE A 548 -31.35 -22.72 -6.92
N ALA A 549 -31.72 -23.56 -7.90
CA ALA A 549 -30.89 -24.71 -8.26
C ALA A 549 -31.13 -25.20 -9.70
N VAL A 550 -30.08 -25.77 -10.28
CA VAL A 550 -30.11 -26.54 -11.53
C VAL A 550 -29.74 -27.98 -11.21
N ILE A 551 -30.71 -28.89 -11.32
CA ILE A 551 -30.54 -30.31 -11.00
C ILE A 551 -30.25 -31.06 -12.29
N ASN A 552 -29.00 -31.52 -12.45
CA ASN A 552 -28.51 -32.11 -13.68
C ASN A 552 -29.10 -33.49 -13.97
N ASN A 553 -29.29 -33.82 -15.25
CA ASN A 553 -29.75 -35.12 -15.75
C ASN A 553 -31.13 -35.61 -15.23
N GLN A 554 -31.87 -34.79 -14.49
CA GLN A 554 -33.20 -35.10 -13.97
C GLN A 554 -34.29 -34.35 -14.75
N THR A 555 -35.35 -35.06 -15.13
CA THR A 555 -36.46 -34.51 -15.94
C THR A 555 -37.86 -34.87 -15.43
N ALA A 556 -37.96 -35.62 -14.32
CA ALA A 556 -39.21 -36.17 -13.80
C ALA A 556 -39.40 -35.90 -12.29
N LEU A 557 -38.85 -34.78 -11.81
CA LEU A 557 -38.92 -34.41 -10.39
C LEU A 557 -40.32 -33.95 -9.97
N SER A 558 -40.65 -34.13 -8.69
CA SER A 558 -41.90 -33.68 -8.09
C SER A 558 -41.68 -33.14 -6.68
N LEU A 559 -42.10 -31.89 -6.45
CA LEU A 559 -42.08 -31.20 -5.15
C LEU A 559 -42.90 -31.90 -4.03
N THR A 560 -43.55 -33.03 -4.31
CA THR A 560 -44.31 -33.82 -3.32
C THR A 560 -43.68 -35.18 -3.02
N ALA A 561 -42.52 -35.49 -3.62
CA ALA A 561 -41.76 -36.70 -3.37
C ALA A 561 -40.89 -36.57 -2.11
N SER A 562 -40.43 -37.69 -1.55
CA SER A 562 -39.66 -37.76 -0.31
C SER A 562 -38.26 -37.16 -0.38
N TYR A 563 -37.72 -37.01 -1.59
CA TYR A 563 -36.40 -36.41 -1.84
C TYR A 563 -36.42 -34.86 -1.82
N PHE A 564 -37.59 -34.23 -1.64
CA PHE A 564 -37.66 -32.83 -1.21
C PHE A 564 -38.09 -32.78 0.26
N SER A 565 -37.17 -32.30 1.12
CA SER A 565 -37.40 -32.13 2.55
C SER A 565 -37.75 -30.68 2.86
N TYR A 566 -38.95 -30.42 3.39
CA TYR A 566 -39.40 -29.07 3.70
C TYR A 566 -39.28 -28.77 5.20
N VAL A 567 -38.38 -27.85 5.58
CA VAL A 567 -38.33 -27.29 6.93
C VAL A 567 -39.41 -26.21 7.10
N SER A 568 -40.18 -26.27 8.18
CA SER A 568 -41.47 -25.57 8.25
C SER A 568 -41.37 -24.04 8.26
N SER A 569 -42.07 -23.38 7.33
CA SER A 569 -42.40 -21.94 7.40
C SER A 569 -43.72 -21.70 8.16
N PRO A 570 -43.85 -20.65 8.99
CA PRO A 570 -45.03 -20.44 9.83
C PRO A 570 -46.26 -19.92 9.04
N THR A 571 -47.32 -20.73 8.94
CA THR A 571 -48.58 -20.35 8.26
C THR A 571 -49.43 -19.35 9.05
N LEU A 572 -49.91 -18.27 8.40
CA LEU A 572 -50.61 -17.16 9.07
C LEU A 572 -52.12 -17.02 8.68
N PRO A 573 -53.05 -16.76 9.63
CA PRO A 573 -54.49 -16.50 9.38
C PRO A 573 -54.78 -15.12 8.76
N SER A 574 -55.95 -14.93 8.13
CA SER A 574 -56.35 -13.70 7.42
C SER A 574 -57.52 -12.95 8.06
N ILE A 575 -57.53 -11.61 8.01
CA ILE A 575 -58.49 -10.74 8.74
C ILE A 575 -59.23 -9.73 7.84
N THR A 576 -60.53 -9.48 8.06
CA THR A 576 -61.36 -8.44 7.40
C THR A 576 -62.17 -7.59 8.40
N LEU A 577 -62.73 -6.44 7.98
CA LEU A 577 -63.37 -5.44 8.86
C LEU A 577 -64.65 -4.79 8.26
N ALA A 578 -65.67 -4.52 9.10
CA ALA A 578 -66.91 -3.81 8.73
C ALA A 578 -67.51 -3.00 9.91
N VAL A 579 -68.48 -2.10 9.66
CA VAL A 579 -69.17 -1.27 10.69
C VAL A 579 -70.69 -1.19 10.49
N SER A 580 -71.47 -1.09 11.58
CA SER A 580 -72.91 -0.78 11.55
C SER A 580 -73.41 -0.25 12.90
N PRO A 581 -74.31 0.76 12.97
CA PRO A 581 -74.77 1.65 11.89
C PRO A 581 -73.64 2.59 11.41
N SER A 582 -73.93 3.48 10.45
CA SER A 582 -72.92 4.34 9.80
C SER A 582 -72.85 5.79 10.28
N SER A 583 -73.81 6.32 11.06
CA SER A 583 -73.77 7.71 11.53
C SER A 583 -74.67 7.96 12.75
N VAL A 584 -74.26 8.86 13.63
CA VAL A 584 -74.89 9.22 14.92
C VAL A 584 -74.72 10.73 15.21
N THR A 585 -75.35 11.26 16.26
CA THR A 585 -75.17 12.66 16.73
C THR A 585 -74.38 12.68 18.04
N GLU A 586 -73.70 13.79 18.33
CA GLU A 586 -72.90 13.99 19.55
C GLU A 586 -73.72 13.75 20.84
N ASP A 587 -74.79 14.53 21.05
CA ASP A 587 -75.79 14.36 22.13
C ASP A 587 -76.76 13.14 21.93
N GLY A 588 -76.35 12.13 21.15
CA GLY A 588 -77.17 10.98 20.77
C GLY A 588 -77.23 9.83 21.79
N THR A 589 -78.05 8.81 21.50
CA THR A 589 -78.14 7.57 22.32
C THR A 589 -77.81 6.28 21.54
N THR A 590 -77.02 6.41 20.47
CA THR A 590 -76.68 5.31 19.55
C THR A 590 -75.19 5.32 19.21
N ASN A 591 -74.62 4.13 19.05
CA ASN A 591 -73.17 3.89 18.97
C ASN A 591 -72.79 3.30 17.59
N LEU A 592 -71.53 3.42 17.20
CA LEU A 592 -70.96 2.74 16.02
C LEU A 592 -70.30 1.42 16.46
N VAL A 593 -70.58 0.30 15.77
CA VAL A 593 -69.99 -1.01 16.11
C VAL A 593 -69.19 -1.58 14.95
N TYR A 594 -67.89 -1.78 15.17
CA TYR A 594 -66.93 -2.34 14.22
C TYR A 594 -66.72 -3.83 14.49
N THR A 595 -66.74 -4.65 13.44
CA THR A 595 -66.62 -6.12 13.52
C THR A 595 -65.46 -6.61 12.66
N PHE A 596 -64.51 -7.29 13.31
CA PHE A 596 -63.35 -7.93 12.71
C PHE A 596 -63.64 -9.42 12.51
N THR A 597 -63.27 -9.98 11.36
CA THR A 597 -63.51 -11.40 11.03
C THR A 597 -62.20 -12.10 10.68
N ARG A 598 -61.91 -13.24 11.32
CA ARG A 598 -60.71 -14.07 11.14
C ARG A 598 -61.04 -15.34 10.36
N SER A 599 -60.27 -15.59 9.30
CA SER A 599 -60.35 -16.78 8.45
C SER A 599 -59.03 -17.56 8.49
N GLY A 600 -59.09 -18.89 8.44
CA GLY A 600 -57.91 -19.77 8.59
C GLY A 600 -57.75 -20.31 10.00
N VAL A 601 -56.51 -20.47 10.47
CA VAL A 601 -56.22 -21.05 11.79
C VAL A 601 -56.73 -20.17 12.94
N THR A 602 -57.55 -20.74 13.83
CA THR A 602 -58.12 -20.06 15.01
C THR A 602 -57.59 -20.59 16.35
N THR A 603 -56.76 -21.63 16.34
CA THR A 603 -56.32 -22.40 17.53
C THR A 603 -55.70 -21.52 18.62
N ASN A 604 -54.76 -20.65 18.25
CA ASN A 604 -54.13 -19.71 19.16
C ASN A 604 -54.85 -18.36 19.17
N ALA A 605 -54.82 -17.67 20.32
CA ALA A 605 -55.23 -16.27 20.40
C ALA A 605 -54.39 -15.42 19.45
N LEU A 606 -55.00 -14.38 18.88
CA LEU A 606 -54.36 -13.51 17.89
C LEU A 606 -54.72 -12.06 18.17
N THR A 607 -53.72 -11.22 18.37
CA THR A 607 -53.90 -9.77 18.46
C THR A 607 -53.70 -9.17 17.09
N VAL A 608 -54.72 -8.47 16.60
CA VAL A 608 -54.73 -7.77 15.32
C VAL A 608 -54.68 -6.28 15.58
N ASN A 609 -53.69 -5.60 15.02
CA ASN A 609 -53.54 -4.16 15.12
C ASN A 609 -54.39 -3.47 14.06
N TYR A 610 -54.95 -2.32 14.42
CA TYR A 610 -55.64 -1.45 13.48
C TYR A 610 -55.28 0.01 13.78
N THR A 611 -55.24 0.83 12.74
CA THR A 611 -55.19 2.27 12.91
C THR A 611 -56.61 2.83 13.05
N VAL A 612 -56.74 3.85 13.88
CA VAL A 612 -57.94 4.68 14.00
C VAL A 612 -57.63 6.00 13.34
N SER A 613 -58.47 6.43 12.41
CA SER A 613 -58.39 7.70 11.69
C SER A 613 -59.79 8.24 11.45
N GLY A 614 -59.93 9.24 10.58
CA GLY A 614 -61.14 10.06 10.46
C GLY A 614 -60.90 11.43 11.08
N THR A 615 -61.98 12.16 11.34
CA THR A 615 -61.96 13.51 11.90
C THR A 615 -62.34 13.60 13.38
N ALA A 616 -62.92 12.54 13.95
CA ALA A 616 -63.22 12.46 15.38
C ALA A 616 -62.08 11.81 16.19
N THR A 617 -61.84 12.36 17.36
CA THR A 617 -60.70 12.11 18.25
C THR A 617 -61.06 11.10 19.34
N ASN A 618 -60.34 9.97 19.32
CA ASN A 618 -60.51 8.88 20.28
C ASN A 618 -60.20 9.32 21.73
N GLY A 619 -61.21 9.33 22.60
CA GLY A 619 -61.12 9.78 24.00
C GLY A 619 -61.58 11.22 24.25
N THR A 620 -61.86 12.00 23.21
CA THR A 620 -62.51 13.32 23.31
C THR A 620 -63.93 13.19 22.78
N ASP A 621 -64.07 13.01 21.47
CA ASP A 621 -65.35 13.13 20.74
C ASP A 621 -66.14 11.80 20.77
N TYR A 622 -65.47 10.73 21.20
CA TYR A 622 -66.06 9.46 21.62
C TYR A 622 -65.17 8.74 22.65
N ALA A 623 -65.77 7.84 23.45
CA ALA A 623 -65.09 7.08 24.48
C ALA A 623 -63.91 6.24 23.96
N SER A 624 -62.82 6.18 24.73
CA SER A 624 -61.55 5.57 24.31
C SER A 624 -61.66 4.10 23.89
N ILE A 625 -61.42 3.83 22.60
CA ILE A 625 -61.27 2.48 22.05
C ILE A 625 -59.80 2.03 22.03
N PRO A 626 -59.51 0.70 22.09
CA PRO A 626 -58.16 0.19 22.01
C PRO A 626 -57.52 0.42 20.61
N THR A 627 -56.23 0.12 20.48
CA THR A 627 -55.45 0.16 19.21
C THR A 627 -55.29 -1.22 18.56
N SER A 628 -55.77 -2.26 19.22
CA SER A 628 -55.76 -3.63 18.71
C SER A 628 -56.98 -4.39 19.22
N VAL A 629 -57.34 -5.46 18.52
CA VAL A 629 -58.38 -6.38 18.93
C VAL A 629 -57.81 -7.78 19.07
N THR A 630 -58.12 -8.46 20.17
CA THR A 630 -57.67 -9.84 20.40
C THR A 630 -58.80 -10.82 20.07
N PHE A 631 -58.57 -11.66 19.07
CA PHE A 631 -59.34 -12.89 18.87
C PHE A 631 -58.93 -13.89 19.95
N ALA A 632 -59.88 -14.29 20.80
CA ALA A 632 -59.67 -15.41 21.71
C ALA A 632 -59.40 -16.71 20.93
N ALA A 633 -58.71 -17.65 21.57
CA ALA A 633 -58.50 -19.00 21.01
C ALA A 633 -59.83 -19.65 20.62
N GLY A 634 -59.92 -20.12 19.37
CA GLY A 634 -61.12 -20.67 18.74
C GLY A 634 -62.10 -19.64 18.15
N SER A 635 -61.92 -18.34 18.37
CA SER A 635 -62.84 -17.31 17.85
C SER A 635 -62.56 -16.91 16.39
N SER A 636 -63.62 -16.80 15.59
CA SER A 636 -63.59 -16.26 14.23
C SER A 636 -63.99 -14.78 14.13
N THR A 637 -64.42 -14.14 15.23
CA THR A 637 -64.82 -12.73 15.25
C THR A 637 -64.34 -12.01 16.51
N ALA A 638 -64.13 -10.70 16.39
CA ALA A 638 -63.96 -9.79 17.52
C ALA A 638 -64.51 -8.40 17.16
N THR A 639 -64.84 -7.55 18.14
CA THR A 639 -65.58 -6.30 17.92
C THR A 639 -65.02 -5.13 18.71
N VAL A 640 -65.20 -3.92 18.19
CA VAL A 640 -64.85 -2.64 18.83
C VAL A 640 -66.07 -1.71 18.73
N THR A 641 -66.42 -1.05 19.83
CA THR A 641 -67.58 -0.14 19.90
C THR A 641 -67.13 1.28 20.17
N VAL A 642 -67.71 2.23 19.44
CA VAL A 642 -67.42 3.68 19.49
C VAL A 642 -68.68 4.41 19.98
N ASP A 643 -68.55 5.21 21.03
CA ASP A 643 -69.64 5.81 21.82
C ASP A 643 -69.41 7.33 21.94
N PRO A 644 -70.16 8.20 21.24
CA PRO A 644 -69.92 9.65 21.22
C PRO A 644 -69.95 10.31 22.59
N THR A 645 -69.16 11.37 22.76
CA THR A 645 -69.16 12.22 23.96
C THR A 645 -69.99 13.48 23.69
N ALA A 646 -70.81 13.89 24.65
CA ALA A 646 -71.66 15.09 24.58
C ALA A 646 -71.02 16.28 25.29
N ASP A 647 -70.83 17.45 24.64
CA ASP A 647 -70.42 18.67 25.34
C ASP A 647 -71.10 20.00 24.93
N THR A 648 -70.35 21.11 24.85
CA THR A 648 -70.80 22.49 24.54
C THR A 648 -69.76 23.29 23.73
N ILE A 649 -68.80 22.60 23.12
CA ILE A 649 -67.74 23.14 22.28
C ILE A 649 -68.25 23.25 20.84
N VAL A 650 -67.77 24.26 20.10
CA VAL A 650 -68.17 24.45 18.70
C VAL A 650 -67.21 23.70 17.78
N GLU A 651 -67.63 22.57 17.25
CA GLU A 651 -66.81 21.71 16.38
C GLU A 651 -67.40 21.58 14.96
N SER A 652 -67.23 20.42 14.31
CA SER A 652 -67.72 20.15 12.95
C SER A 652 -68.46 18.80 12.88
N ASN A 653 -68.84 18.32 11.70
CA ASN A 653 -69.36 16.95 11.58
C ASN A 653 -68.19 16.00 11.30
N GLU A 654 -68.11 14.93 12.07
CA GLU A 654 -66.86 14.21 12.26
C GLU A 654 -66.96 12.73 11.86
N THR A 655 -65.83 12.06 11.69
CA THR A 655 -65.78 10.68 11.17
C THR A 655 -64.85 9.80 11.97
N VAL A 656 -65.18 8.51 12.06
CA VAL A 656 -64.31 7.48 12.65
C VAL A 656 -64.06 6.43 11.58
N ILE A 657 -62.80 6.07 11.36
CA ILE A 657 -62.36 5.09 10.37
C ILE A 657 -61.41 4.12 11.06
N LEU A 658 -61.73 2.82 11.03
CA LEU A 658 -60.78 1.79 11.45
C LEU A 658 -60.21 1.11 10.21
N THR A 659 -58.89 0.93 10.17
CA THR A 659 -58.17 0.26 9.07
C THR A 659 -57.23 -0.81 9.64
N LEU A 660 -57.26 -2.02 9.08
CA LEU A 660 -56.37 -3.12 9.47
C LEU A 660 -54.91 -2.77 9.15
N ALA A 661 -54.03 -2.90 10.13
CA ALA A 661 -52.59 -2.75 9.94
C ALA A 661 -51.94 -4.10 9.61
N ALA A 662 -50.84 -4.09 8.84
CA ALA A 662 -49.96 -5.24 8.71
C ALA A 662 -49.34 -5.58 10.08
N GLY A 663 -49.06 -6.86 10.33
CA GLY A 663 -48.52 -7.32 11.60
C GLY A 663 -48.00 -8.75 11.53
N THR A 664 -47.18 -9.14 12.50
CA THR A 664 -46.70 -10.51 12.62
C THR A 664 -47.84 -11.44 13.04
N GLY A 665 -47.86 -12.66 12.51
CA GLY A 665 -48.85 -13.66 12.89
C GLY A 665 -50.19 -13.60 12.15
N TYR A 666 -50.39 -12.72 11.16
CA TYR A 666 -51.60 -12.70 10.30
C TYR A 666 -51.39 -11.99 8.95
N THR A 667 -52.34 -12.15 8.03
CA THR A 667 -52.44 -11.42 6.75
C THR A 667 -53.69 -10.52 6.71
N VAL A 668 -53.65 -9.44 5.93
CA VAL A 668 -54.77 -8.49 5.79
C VAL A 668 -55.62 -8.86 4.57
N GLY A 669 -56.91 -9.12 4.79
CA GLY A 669 -57.90 -9.44 3.75
C GLY A 669 -58.81 -8.24 3.41
N THR A 670 -59.69 -8.43 2.43
CA THR A 670 -60.61 -7.38 1.95
C THR A 670 -62.07 -7.64 2.35
N PRO A 671 -62.85 -6.60 2.74
CA PRO A 671 -62.43 -5.21 2.99
C PRO A 671 -61.56 -5.06 4.24
N ASN A 672 -60.60 -4.13 4.19
CA ASN A 672 -59.62 -3.86 5.25
C ASN A 672 -59.91 -2.57 6.04
N ALA A 673 -60.94 -1.79 5.70
CA ALA A 673 -61.29 -0.54 6.36
C ALA A 673 -62.83 -0.34 6.45
N ALA A 674 -63.29 0.43 7.43
CA ALA A 674 -64.70 0.77 7.64
C ALA A 674 -64.85 2.19 8.25
N THR A 675 -65.98 2.89 8.00
CA THR A 675 -66.18 4.32 8.33
C THR A 675 -67.56 4.62 8.96
N GLY A 676 -67.61 5.46 9.99
CA GLY A 676 -68.83 6.05 10.59
C GLY A 676 -68.71 7.57 10.91
N THR A 677 -69.76 8.22 11.46
CA THR A 677 -69.90 9.71 11.52
C THR A 677 -70.62 10.28 12.78
N ILE A 678 -70.27 11.51 13.25
CA ILE A 678 -70.77 12.31 14.43
C ILE A 678 -71.12 13.79 14.00
N ASN A 679 -71.88 14.64 14.77
CA ASN A 679 -72.38 15.99 14.34
C ASN A 679 -72.68 17.04 15.49
N ASN A 680 -72.43 18.38 15.32
CA ASN A 680 -72.39 19.54 16.33
C ASN A 680 -73.34 20.81 16.10
N ASP A 681 -73.34 21.90 16.96
CA ASP A 681 -74.05 23.24 16.72
C ASP A 681 -73.46 24.67 17.16
N ASP A 682 -72.94 25.00 18.37
CA ASP A 682 -73.04 26.39 19.00
C ASP A 682 -71.96 27.55 18.76
N THR A 683 -71.48 28.31 19.79
CA THR A 683 -70.92 29.71 19.66
C THR A 683 -69.82 30.17 20.66
N SER A 684 -68.75 30.87 20.19
CA SER A 684 -67.59 31.30 21.02
C SER A 684 -66.84 32.58 20.56
N VAL A 685 -65.96 33.16 21.42
CA VAL A 685 -65.01 34.26 21.10
C VAL A 685 -63.57 33.91 21.48
N THR A 686 -62.65 34.07 20.55
CA THR A 686 -61.21 33.84 20.69
C THR A 686 -60.39 35.14 20.65
N LEU A 687 -59.15 35.05 21.10
CA LEU A 687 -58.12 36.09 21.01
C LEU A 687 -56.86 35.44 20.45
N ALA A 688 -56.18 36.13 19.53
CA ALA A 688 -54.88 35.75 19.00
C ALA A 688 -53.99 37.00 18.91
N VAL A 689 -52.70 36.82 18.72
CA VAL A 689 -51.75 37.91 18.42
C VAL A 689 -50.96 37.53 17.18
N SER A 690 -50.80 38.48 16.25
CA SER A 690 -50.05 38.27 15.02
C SER A 690 -49.26 39.54 14.67
N PRO A 691 -47.96 39.44 14.36
CA PRO A 691 -47.11 38.28 14.59
C PRO A 691 -47.12 37.84 16.07
N ALA A 692 -46.87 36.56 16.34
CA ALA A 692 -46.91 36.00 17.70
C ALA A 692 -45.67 36.37 18.53
N SER A 693 -44.58 36.66 17.85
CA SER A 693 -43.39 37.27 18.43
C SER A 693 -42.78 38.29 17.46
N VAL A 694 -42.08 39.27 18.00
CA VAL A 694 -41.33 40.29 17.25
C VAL A 694 -39.95 40.43 17.90
N THR A 695 -38.93 40.85 17.16
CA THR A 695 -37.66 41.27 17.78
C THR A 695 -37.80 42.66 18.37
N GLU A 696 -37.05 42.96 19.43
CA GLU A 696 -37.08 44.27 20.11
C GLU A 696 -36.63 45.41 19.17
N ASP A 697 -35.58 45.19 18.37
CA ASP A 697 -35.06 46.09 17.34
C ASP A 697 -35.87 46.05 16.03
N GLY A 698 -36.95 45.27 16.00
CA GLY A 698 -37.79 45.06 14.83
C GLY A 698 -38.67 46.26 14.47
N THR A 699 -38.96 46.44 13.18
CA THR A 699 -39.94 47.45 12.69
C THR A 699 -41.39 46.95 12.72
N THR A 700 -41.67 45.90 13.50
CA THR A 700 -42.95 45.17 13.48
C THR A 700 -43.58 45.11 14.86
N ASN A 701 -44.87 45.42 14.92
CA ASN A 701 -45.65 45.54 16.15
C ASN A 701 -46.48 44.27 16.40
N LEU A 702 -46.64 43.86 17.65
CA LEU A 702 -47.57 42.79 18.05
C LEU A 702 -49.03 43.28 17.89
N VAL A 703 -49.84 42.65 17.03
CA VAL A 703 -51.26 43.01 16.85
C VAL A 703 -52.17 41.93 17.41
N TYR A 704 -52.77 42.22 18.57
CA TYR A 704 -53.77 41.37 19.21
C TYR A 704 -55.10 41.51 18.47
N THR A 705 -55.61 40.41 17.92
CA THR A 705 -56.86 40.32 17.16
C THR A 705 -57.84 39.41 17.89
N PHE A 706 -58.99 39.96 18.24
CA PHE A 706 -60.12 39.27 18.84
C PHE A 706 -61.01 38.76 17.71
N THR A 707 -61.44 37.50 17.76
CA THR A 707 -62.23 36.83 16.71
C THR A 707 -63.48 36.16 17.29
N ARG A 708 -64.57 36.08 16.54
CA ARG A 708 -65.84 35.47 16.96
C ARG A 708 -66.34 34.40 16.00
N SER A 709 -66.75 33.26 16.55
CA SER A 709 -67.21 32.06 15.84
C SER A 709 -68.62 31.61 16.30
N GLY A 710 -69.30 30.78 15.50
CA GLY A 710 -70.71 30.45 15.70
C GLY A 710 -71.63 31.60 15.26
N VAL A 711 -72.59 32.00 16.09
CA VAL A 711 -73.58 33.03 15.74
C VAL A 711 -72.98 34.44 15.75
N THR A 712 -72.95 35.11 14.58
CA THR A 712 -72.28 36.42 14.35
C THR A 712 -73.22 37.64 14.18
N THR A 713 -74.53 37.47 14.30
CA THR A 713 -75.55 38.40 13.76
C THR A 713 -75.76 39.73 14.52
N ASN A 714 -75.25 39.89 15.74
CA ASN A 714 -75.43 41.08 16.60
C ASN A 714 -74.08 41.65 17.06
N PRO A 715 -73.94 42.95 17.40
CA PRO A 715 -72.68 43.52 17.91
C PRO A 715 -72.31 42.96 19.29
N LEU A 716 -71.03 42.99 19.65
CA LEU A 716 -70.53 42.42 20.91
C LEU A 716 -69.32 43.20 21.48
N THR A 717 -69.30 43.47 22.79
CA THR A 717 -68.16 44.10 23.49
C THR A 717 -67.48 43.07 24.38
N VAL A 718 -66.15 43.05 24.35
CA VAL A 718 -65.30 42.04 24.98
C VAL A 718 -64.24 42.71 25.87
N ASN A 719 -64.04 42.13 27.05
CA ASN A 719 -63.15 42.66 28.07
C ASN A 719 -61.84 41.88 28.06
N TYR A 720 -60.74 42.51 28.46
CA TYR A 720 -59.47 41.81 28.68
C TYR A 720 -58.69 42.37 29.87
N THR A 721 -57.65 41.66 30.30
CA THR A 721 -56.64 42.15 31.26
C THR A 721 -55.26 42.17 30.62
N LEU A 722 -54.36 43.01 31.11
CA LEU A 722 -52.95 43.06 30.70
C LEU A 722 -52.05 42.50 31.82
N GLY A 723 -51.06 41.71 31.43
CA GLY A 723 -49.93 41.25 32.24
C GLY A 723 -48.74 40.91 31.34
N GLY A 724 -47.80 40.10 31.84
CA GLY A 724 -46.56 39.75 31.15
C GLY A 724 -45.33 39.98 32.03
N THR A 725 -44.14 39.70 31.50
CA THR A 725 -42.86 40.14 32.09
C THR A 725 -42.51 41.54 31.65
N ALA A 726 -42.81 41.87 30.38
CA ALA A 726 -42.56 43.17 29.79
C ALA A 726 -43.36 44.29 30.49
N THR A 727 -42.66 45.39 30.73
CA THR A 727 -43.12 46.57 31.44
C THR A 727 -43.52 47.67 30.46
N LEU A 728 -44.79 48.07 30.53
CA LEU A 728 -45.34 49.12 29.68
C LEU A 728 -44.63 50.47 29.90
N ASN A 729 -44.14 51.06 28.80
CA ASN A 729 -43.28 52.24 28.68
C ASN A 729 -41.81 52.07 29.13
N THR A 730 -41.36 50.85 29.38
CA THR A 730 -39.92 50.50 29.39
C THR A 730 -39.63 49.68 28.14
N ASP A 731 -40.37 48.58 27.96
CA ASP A 731 -40.05 47.57 26.95
C ASP A 731 -41.05 47.62 25.77
N TYR A 732 -42.22 48.25 25.94
CA TYR A 732 -43.19 48.50 24.85
C TYR A 732 -44.22 49.62 25.10
N THR A 733 -44.92 50.07 24.06
CA THR A 733 -46.09 50.98 24.13
C THR A 733 -47.35 50.38 23.45
N ARG A 734 -48.54 51.01 23.56
CA ARG A 734 -49.81 50.39 23.13
C ARG A 734 -50.93 51.36 22.70
N THR A 735 -51.79 50.93 21.77
CA THR A 735 -53.04 51.62 21.40
C THR A 735 -54.17 51.46 22.43
N GLY A 736 -54.72 52.58 22.93
CA GLY A 736 -55.88 52.60 23.83
C GLY A 736 -55.54 52.40 25.32
N THR A 737 -56.47 52.78 26.21
CA THR A 737 -56.16 52.96 27.65
C THR A 737 -57.01 52.16 28.64
N ASN A 738 -58.12 51.53 28.22
CA ASN A 738 -59.17 51.07 29.13
C ASN A 738 -59.40 49.53 29.15
N ASN A 739 -58.50 48.72 28.58
CA ASN A 739 -58.55 47.25 28.60
C ASN A 739 -59.87 46.60 28.06
N THR A 740 -60.48 47.20 27.03
CA THR A 740 -61.71 46.70 26.38
C THR A 740 -61.64 46.83 24.86
N VAL A 741 -62.37 45.97 24.13
CA VAL A 741 -62.50 46.04 22.66
C VAL A 741 -63.95 45.73 22.22
N THR A 742 -64.38 46.22 21.05
CA THR A 742 -65.77 46.07 20.57
C THR A 742 -65.83 45.60 19.12
N PHE A 743 -66.58 44.53 18.88
CA PHE A 743 -66.98 44.04 17.56
C PHE A 743 -68.22 44.81 17.07
N ALA A 744 -68.14 45.35 15.86
CA ALA A 744 -69.30 45.89 15.16
C ALA A 744 -70.30 44.78 14.77
N ALA A 745 -71.56 45.15 14.52
CA ALA A 745 -72.59 44.19 14.11
C ALA A 745 -72.22 43.54 12.77
N GLY A 746 -72.22 42.20 12.72
CA GLY A 746 -71.75 41.43 11.55
C GLY A 746 -70.23 41.43 11.35
N SER A 747 -69.44 42.08 12.23
CA SER A 747 -67.97 41.90 12.25
C SER A 747 -67.61 40.67 13.07
N SER A 748 -66.72 39.85 12.53
CA SER A 748 -66.09 38.74 13.24
C SER A 748 -64.75 39.11 13.88
N THR A 749 -64.23 40.34 13.74
CA THR A 749 -62.93 40.76 14.32
C THR A 749 -62.88 42.18 14.93
N ALA A 750 -61.91 42.42 15.82
CA ALA A 750 -61.46 43.72 16.34
C ALA A 750 -60.01 43.64 16.93
N THR A 751 -59.26 44.74 17.09
CA THR A 751 -57.80 44.69 17.40
C THR A 751 -57.26 45.66 18.48
N VAL A 752 -56.05 45.36 19.00
CA VAL A 752 -55.19 46.18 19.88
C VAL A 752 -53.72 46.00 19.46
N THR A 753 -52.95 47.07 19.29
CA THR A 753 -51.54 47.02 18.84
C THR A 753 -50.55 47.38 19.94
N VAL A 754 -49.45 46.65 20.03
CA VAL A 754 -48.33 46.75 20.99
C VAL A 754 -47.02 46.92 20.22
N ASP A 755 -46.18 47.87 20.64
CA ASP A 755 -45.02 48.39 19.90
C ASP A 755 -43.75 48.26 20.77
N PRO A 756 -42.78 47.37 20.46
CA PRO A 756 -41.57 47.15 21.26
C PRO A 756 -40.66 48.38 21.38
N THR A 757 -39.68 48.31 22.29
CA THR A 757 -38.62 49.31 22.49
C THR A 757 -37.27 48.63 22.28
N ALA A 758 -36.46 49.20 21.40
CA ALA A 758 -35.20 48.65 20.89
C ALA A 758 -33.99 48.95 21.80
N ASP A 759 -33.19 47.95 22.20
CA ASP A 759 -31.83 48.15 22.74
C ASP A 759 -30.76 47.10 22.34
N THR A 760 -29.87 46.66 23.25
CA THR A 760 -28.67 45.83 22.99
C THR A 760 -28.25 44.95 24.18
N ILE A 761 -29.16 44.72 25.14
CA ILE A 761 -28.86 43.99 26.38
C ILE A 761 -29.39 42.56 26.25
N VAL A 762 -28.48 41.57 26.22
CA VAL A 762 -28.85 40.15 26.23
C VAL A 762 -29.74 39.82 27.43
N GLU A 763 -31.03 39.66 27.16
CA GLU A 763 -32.04 39.29 28.14
C GLU A 763 -32.83 38.05 27.72
N SER A 764 -33.73 37.58 28.59
CA SER A 764 -34.64 36.51 28.25
C SER A 764 -35.83 37.08 27.49
N ASN A 765 -36.20 36.48 26.35
CA ASN A 765 -37.38 36.87 25.57
C ASN A 765 -38.58 37.19 26.47
N GLU A 766 -38.99 38.45 26.41
CA GLU A 766 -40.00 39.04 27.27
C GLU A 766 -41.41 38.81 26.74
N THR A 767 -42.41 38.94 27.62
CA THR A 767 -43.81 38.65 27.27
C THR A 767 -44.73 39.83 27.55
N VAL A 768 -45.57 40.17 26.57
CA VAL A 768 -46.78 40.97 26.76
C VAL A 768 -47.97 40.02 26.71
N ILE A 769 -48.91 40.12 27.66
CA ILE A 769 -49.98 39.13 27.81
C ILE A 769 -51.35 39.81 27.93
N LEU A 770 -52.25 39.52 26.99
CA LEU A 770 -53.66 39.90 27.06
C LEU A 770 -54.53 38.67 27.35
N THR A 771 -55.31 38.69 28.43
CA THR A 771 -56.25 37.60 28.77
C THR A 771 -57.68 38.02 28.52
N LEU A 772 -58.48 37.21 27.83
CA LEU A 772 -59.93 37.44 27.72
C LEU A 772 -60.59 37.35 29.10
N ALA A 773 -61.39 38.35 29.44
CA ALA A 773 -62.14 38.40 30.69
C ALA A 773 -63.63 38.11 30.43
N ALA A 774 -64.27 37.44 31.40
CA ALA A 774 -65.67 37.02 31.28
C ALA A 774 -66.62 38.19 30.97
N GLY A 775 -67.61 37.91 30.12
CA GLY A 775 -68.65 38.83 29.71
C GLY A 775 -69.93 38.10 29.34
N THR A 776 -70.94 38.84 28.88
CA THR A 776 -72.25 38.29 28.53
C THR A 776 -72.37 38.04 27.03
N GLY A 777 -72.87 36.86 26.63
CA GLY A 777 -73.25 36.57 25.25
C GLY A 777 -72.18 35.88 24.39
N TYR A 778 -71.16 35.29 25.01
CA TYR A 778 -70.14 34.45 24.39
C TYR A 778 -69.55 33.51 25.44
N THR A 779 -69.15 32.31 25.03
CA THR A 779 -68.13 31.54 25.76
C THR A 779 -66.74 32.11 25.41
N ILE A 780 -65.83 32.06 26.38
CA ILE A 780 -64.43 32.41 26.11
C ILE A 780 -63.81 31.21 25.40
N GLY A 781 -63.59 31.30 24.10
CA GLY A 781 -62.90 30.29 23.29
C GLY A 781 -61.38 30.30 23.49
N THR A 782 -60.80 31.43 23.92
CA THR A 782 -59.39 31.50 24.35
C THR A 782 -59.33 31.78 25.85
N THR A 783 -59.49 30.72 26.65
CA THR A 783 -59.53 30.77 28.12
C THR A 783 -58.17 31.04 28.75
N THR A 784 -57.10 30.82 27.99
CA THR A 784 -55.71 31.07 28.41
C THR A 784 -55.28 32.51 28.10
N PRO A 785 -54.30 33.06 28.84
CA PRO A 785 -53.68 34.32 28.49
C PRO A 785 -52.99 34.26 27.13
N VAL A 786 -53.31 35.19 26.23
CA VAL A 786 -52.69 35.29 24.90
C VAL A 786 -51.41 36.10 25.04
N THR A 787 -50.30 35.44 24.77
CA THR A 787 -48.95 35.97 24.93
C THR A 787 -48.39 36.33 23.58
N GLY A 788 -47.95 37.59 23.43
CA GLY A 788 -47.06 38.02 22.37
C GLY A 788 -45.67 38.23 22.95
N THR A 789 -44.66 37.61 22.34
CA THR A 789 -43.29 37.63 22.85
C THR A 789 -42.47 38.73 22.16
N ILE A 790 -41.74 39.50 22.95
CA ILE A 790 -40.64 40.34 22.45
C ILE A 790 -39.40 39.44 22.55
N ASN A 791 -38.94 38.95 21.41
CA ASN A 791 -37.77 38.09 21.34
C ASN A 791 -36.52 38.98 21.40
N ASN A 792 -35.70 38.76 22.41
CA ASN A 792 -34.30 39.12 22.38
C ASN A 792 -33.63 38.30 21.24
N ASP A 793 -33.03 38.97 20.26
CA ASP A 793 -32.33 38.33 19.12
C ASP A 793 -30.82 38.07 19.34
N ASP A 794 -30.34 38.23 20.58
CA ASP A 794 -29.02 37.80 21.05
C ASP A 794 -28.97 36.30 21.49
N THR A 795 -27.83 35.60 21.36
CA THR A 795 -27.76 34.10 21.38
C THR A 795 -26.64 33.44 22.23
N THR A 796 -26.72 32.12 22.48
CA THR A 796 -25.73 31.29 23.25
C THR A 796 -25.49 29.88 22.63
N VAL A 797 -24.34 29.22 22.91
CA VAL A 797 -23.77 28.10 22.10
C VAL A 797 -23.04 26.99 22.92
N THR A 798 -22.87 25.75 22.40
CA THR A 798 -22.31 24.56 23.12
C THR A 798 -21.02 23.95 22.54
N SER A 799 -19.97 23.80 23.36
CA SER A 799 -18.57 23.48 22.96
C SER A 799 -18.19 22.01 22.66
N GLN A 800 -17.37 21.82 21.62
CA GLN A 800 -16.49 20.67 21.37
C GLN A 800 -15.01 21.07 21.38
N LEU A 801 -14.12 20.13 21.66
CA LEU A 801 -12.65 20.29 21.67
C LEU A 801 -12.01 19.50 20.53
N SER A 802 -11.08 20.13 19.81
CA SER A 802 -10.10 19.47 18.93
C SER A 802 -8.70 20.01 19.23
N ILE A 803 -7.64 19.26 18.93
CA ILE A 803 -6.24 19.71 18.94
C ILE A 803 -5.67 19.62 17.53
N ASN A 804 -4.71 20.49 17.19
CA ASN A 804 -4.06 20.49 15.88
C ASN A 804 -2.66 19.87 15.91
N ASP A 805 -2.28 19.26 14.79
CA ASP A 805 -0.91 18.83 14.54
C ASP A 805 0.00 20.03 14.22
N ILE A 806 1.28 19.92 14.55
CA ILE A 806 2.29 20.93 14.24
C ILE A 806 3.64 20.30 13.85
N THR A 807 4.38 21.00 12.99
CA THR A 807 5.83 20.82 12.89
C THR A 807 6.50 22.00 13.59
N VAL A 808 7.49 21.73 14.43
CA VAL A 808 8.35 22.72 15.09
C VAL A 808 9.77 22.57 14.62
N VAL A 809 10.44 23.70 14.41
CA VAL A 809 11.86 23.71 14.03
C VAL A 809 12.69 23.81 15.29
N GLU A 810 13.58 22.85 15.50
CA GLU A 810 14.53 22.83 16.60
C GLU A 810 15.35 24.12 16.63
N GLY A 811 15.64 24.60 17.84
CA GLY A 811 16.37 25.86 18.12
C GLY A 811 15.72 27.17 17.68
N LYS A 812 14.77 27.14 16.74
CA LYS A 812 13.83 28.22 16.46
C LYS A 812 12.73 28.25 17.50
N ASP A 813 12.11 27.10 17.73
CA ASP A 813 10.86 26.96 18.46
C ASP A 813 11.11 26.24 19.80
N ASN A 814 11.44 27.00 20.84
CA ASN A 814 11.66 26.49 22.22
C ASN A 814 10.48 25.65 22.80
N ASN A 815 9.31 25.69 22.16
CA ASN A 815 8.13 24.97 22.58
C ASN A 815 7.28 24.55 21.37
N ALA A 816 6.81 23.30 21.40
CA ALA A 816 5.63 22.87 20.68
C ALA A 816 4.40 23.49 21.36
N ILE A 817 3.73 24.40 20.62
CA ILE A 817 2.54 25.12 21.07
C ILE A 817 1.35 24.62 20.26
N LEU A 818 0.75 23.52 20.72
CA LEU A 818 -0.47 22.99 20.13
C LEU A 818 -1.66 23.84 20.57
N THR A 819 -2.55 24.15 19.65
CA THR A 819 -3.78 24.89 19.91
C THR A 819 -4.95 23.92 20.04
N VAL A 820 -5.52 23.86 21.23
CA VAL A 820 -6.82 23.22 21.44
C VAL A 820 -7.89 24.25 21.08
N THR A 821 -8.72 23.93 20.09
CA THR A 821 -9.80 24.77 19.58
C THR A 821 -11.14 24.40 20.19
N VAL A 822 -12.01 25.41 20.32
CA VAL A 822 -13.40 25.28 20.74
C VAL A 822 -14.30 25.88 19.67
N ASP A 823 -15.12 25.06 19.03
CA ASP A 823 -16.03 25.47 17.96
C ASP A 823 -17.10 26.48 18.41
N ASN A 824 -17.54 26.37 19.67
CA ASN A 824 -18.70 27.05 20.23
C ASN A 824 -18.44 27.43 21.70
N PRO A 825 -17.73 28.53 22.02
CA PRO A 825 -17.13 28.77 23.34
C PRO A 825 -18.12 28.84 24.52
N ASN A 826 -17.92 28.00 25.54
CA ASN A 826 -18.87 27.86 26.66
C ASN A 826 -18.82 29.06 27.64
N PRO A 827 -19.96 29.62 28.10
CA PRO A 827 -20.02 30.58 29.20
C PRO A 827 -19.53 30.07 30.57
N GLN A 828 -19.30 28.76 30.72
CA GLN A 828 -18.65 28.12 31.86
C GLN A 828 -17.22 27.70 31.50
N PRO A 829 -16.27 27.68 32.44
CA PRO A 829 -14.91 27.20 32.15
C PRO A 829 -14.93 25.74 31.69
N ILE A 830 -14.18 25.43 30.64
CA ILE A 830 -13.99 24.07 30.12
C ILE A 830 -12.70 23.52 30.73
N THR A 831 -12.71 22.30 31.26
CA THR A 831 -11.47 21.67 31.80
C THR A 831 -11.24 20.32 31.14
N PHE A 832 -10.00 20.02 30.79
CA PHE A 832 -9.59 18.74 30.20
C PHE A 832 -8.15 18.40 30.58
N ASN A 833 -7.78 17.13 30.47
CA ASN A 833 -6.43 16.63 30.68
C ASN A 833 -5.70 16.40 29.36
N TYR A 834 -4.37 16.45 29.37
CA TYR A 834 -3.51 16.03 28.25
C TYR A 834 -2.34 15.18 28.72
N THR A 835 -1.77 14.38 27.82
CA THR A 835 -0.58 13.54 28.06
C THR A 835 0.21 13.40 26.78
N THR A 836 1.54 13.50 26.86
CA THR A 836 2.47 13.25 25.74
C THR A 836 2.90 11.78 25.66
N ALA A 837 3.02 11.20 24.46
CA ALA A 837 3.62 9.87 24.25
C ALA A 837 4.56 9.88 23.02
N PRO A 838 5.73 9.21 23.08
CA PRO A 838 6.70 9.19 21.98
C PRO A 838 6.20 8.34 20.80
N ILE A 839 6.61 8.70 19.58
CA ILE A 839 6.56 7.81 18.41
C ILE A 839 8.00 7.34 18.15
N ASN A 840 8.84 8.22 17.62
CA ASN A 840 10.29 8.07 17.49
C ASN A 840 11.08 9.13 18.28
N ALA A 841 10.48 10.28 18.63
CA ALA A 841 11.12 11.26 19.51
C ALA A 841 11.32 10.72 20.93
N THR A 842 12.54 10.81 21.47
CA THR A 842 12.91 10.32 22.79
C THR A 842 12.55 11.29 23.92
N ALA A 843 11.57 10.88 24.74
CA ALA A 843 11.13 11.64 25.91
C ALA A 843 12.27 12.06 26.87
N ASN A 844 12.44 13.38 27.01
CA ASN A 844 13.46 14.13 27.75
C ASN A 844 14.88 14.16 27.14
N VAL A 845 15.02 13.78 25.87
CA VAL A 845 16.18 14.12 25.04
C VAL A 845 15.80 15.30 24.14
N ASP A 846 14.73 15.16 23.36
CA ASP A 846 14.29 16.09 22.29
C ASP A 846 12.99 16.82 22.66
N TYR A 847 12.14 16.25 23.51
CA TYR A 847 11.04 16.99 24.16
C TYR A 847 10.85 16.65 25.65
N THR A 848 10.42 17.62 26.45
CA THR A 848 10.09 17.36 27.87
C THR A 848 8.71 16.71 28.01
N SER A 849 8.68 15.42 28.33
CA SER A 849 7.43 14.67 28.54
C SER A 849 6.55 15.26 29.64
N LYS A 850 5.24 15.34 29.38
CA LYS A 850 4.31 16.17 30.17
C LYS A 850 2.90 15.61 30.20
N THR A 851 2.33 15.63 31.40
CA THR A 851 0.89 15.44 31.64
C THR A 851 0.35 16.64 32.38
N GLY A 852 -0.88 17.07 32.11
CA GLY A 852 -1.48 18.17 32.85
C GLY A 852 -2.96 18.36 32.62
N THR A 853 -3.54 19.33 33.33
CA THR A 853 -4.93 19.77 33.17
C THR A 853 -4.92 21.21 32.66
N ILE A 854 -5.71 21.50 31.64
CA ILE A 854 -5.96 22.85 31.11
C ILE A 854 -7.35 23.29 31.53
N THR A 855 -7.50 24.58 31.81
CA THR A 855 -8.80 25.25 31.98
C THR A 855 -8.92 26.35 30.95
N ILE A 856 -9.85 26.20 30.01
CA ILE A 856 -10.26 27.27 29.10
C ILE A 856 -11.21 28.19 29.88
N ALA A 857 -10.95 29.50 29.86
CA ALA A 857 -11.81 30.47 30.51
C ALA A 857 -13.17 30.57 29.78
N PRO A 858 -14.25 31.00 30.48
CA PRO A 858 -15.54 31.30 29.86
C PRO A 858 -15.43 32.10 28.55
N ASN A 859 -16.25 31.73 27.57
CA ASN A 859 -16.37 32.34 26.25
C ASN A 859 -15.04 32.45 25.46
N THR A 860 -14.03 31.64 25.80
CA THR A 860 -12.73 31.63 25.12
C THR A 860 -12.66 30.46 24.13
N ALA A 861 -12.31 30.76 22.87
CA ALA A 861 -12.37 29.80 21.77
C ALA A 861 -11.14 28.90 21.60
N THR A 862 -10.06 29.17 22.34
CA THR A 862 -8.83 28.38 22.27
C THR A 862 -8.12 28.31 23.61
N ALA A 863 -7.30 27.27 23.79
CA ALA A 863 -6.23 27.24 24.77
C ALA A 863 -5.00 26.58 24.14
N THR A 864 -3.82 26.87 24.66
CA THR A 864 -2.57 26.27 24.16
C THR A 864 -2.00 25.26 25.14
N ILE A 865 -1.52 24.15 24.60
CA ILE A 865 -0.64 23.21 25.30
C ILE A 865 0.78 23.54 24.86
N SER A 866 1.63 23.86 25.83
CA SER A 866 3.05 24.15 25.58
C SER A 866 3.91 23.01 26.11
N ILE A 867 4.53 22.27 25.20
CA ILE A 867 5.52 21.23 25.48
C ILE A 867 6.90 21.83 25.18
N PRO A 868 7.86 21.84 26.11
CA PRO A 868 9.24 22.26 25.82
C PRO A 868 9.89 21.31 24.81
N ILE A 869 10.42 21.90 23.74
CA ILE A 869 11.38 21.24 22.86
C ILE A 869 12.76 21.48 23.47
N LEU A 870 13.58 20.45 23.46
CA LEU A 870 14.95 20.48 23.91
C LEU A 870 15.80 20.63 22.63
N ASN A 871 16.72 21.57 22.64
CA ASN A 871 17.57 21.86 21.49
C ASN A 871 18.97 21.31 21.75
N ASP A 872 19.56 20.62 20.79
CA ASP A 872 21.01 20.42 20.73
C ASP A 872 21.70 21.04 19.47
N ASN A 873 22.75 20.42 18.96
CA ASN A 873 23.61 20.90 17.90
C ASN A 873 23.93 19.80 16.87
N LEU A 874 23.22 18.67 16.93
CA LEU A 874 23.23 17.61 15.95
C LEU A 874 22.31 17.99 14.78
N ASN A 875 22.33 17.16 13.73
CA ASN A 875 21.36 17.24 12.64
C ASN A 875 20.74 15.85 12.53
N GLU A 876 19.51 15.74 12.98
CA GLU A 876 18.80 14.48 13.17
C GLU A 876 17.71 14.31 12.08
N PRO A 877 17.20 13.09 11.86
CA PRO A 877 16.00 12.88 11.04
C PRO A 877 14.77 13.52 11.70
N ASP A 878 13.71 13.78 10.93
CA ASP A 878 12.45 14.29 11.49
C ASP A 878 11.86 13.29 12.53
N GLU A 879 11.67 13.74 13.76
CA GLU A 879 11.15 12.93 14.88
C GLU A 879 9.76 13.38 15.33
N ALA A 880 8.99 12.50 15.97
CA ALA A 880 7.61 12.78 16.34
C ALA A 880 7.17 12.24 17.71
N PHE A 881 6.23 12.96 18.33
CA PHE A 881 5.48 12.54 19.51
C PHE A 881 4.02 13.01 19.45
N THR A 882 3.13 12.36 20.19
CA THR A 882 1.69 12.69 20.24
C THR A 882 1.29 13.41 21.53
N VAL A 883 0.21 14.18 21.48
CA VAL A 883 -0.47 14.81 22.62
C VAL A 883 -1.95 14.43 22.62
N THR A 884 -2.34 13.56 23.56
CA THR A 884 -3.72 13.04 23.65
C THR A 884 -4.55 13.82 24.67
N LEU A 885 -5.73 14.30 24.26
CA LEU A 885 -6.73 14.93 25.14
C LEU A 885 -7.57 13.87 25.87
N SER A 886 -7.98 14.14 27.11
CA SER A 886 -8.87 13.25 27.87
C SER A 886 -9.68 13.98 28.94
N ASN A 887 -10.70 13.31 29.49
CA ASN A 887 -11.47 13.75 30.66
C ASN A 887 -12.05 15.20 30.57
N PRO A 888 -12.80 15.56 29.50
CA PRO A 888 -13.35 16.90 29.35
C PRO A 888 -14.55 17.15 30.28
N VAL A 889 -14.72 18.42 30.68
CA VAL A 889 -15.86 18.94 31.45
C VAL A 889 -16.34 20.23 30.79
N ASN A 890 -17.65 20.40 30.64
CA ASN A 890 -18.31 21.51 29.92
C ASN A 890 -18.03 21.57 28.39
N ALA A 891 -17.40 20.53 27.85
CA ALA A 891 -17.26 20.26 26.41
C ALA A 891 -17.15 18.75 26.17
N THR A 892 -17.15 18.33 24.90
CA THR A 892 -16.78 16.96 24.46
C THR A 892 -15.50 16.99 23.63
N ILE A 893 -14.80 15.86 23.45
CA ILE A 893 -13.67 15.74 22.52
C ILE A 893 -14.20 15.23 21.17
N ASN A 894 -13.70 15.80 20.07
CA ASN A 894 -13.95 15.32 18.72
C ASN A 894 -13.28 13.95 18.51
N PRO A 895 -14.00 12.88 18.09
CA PRO A 895 -13.42 11.55 17.86
C PRO A 895 -12.23 11.54 16.90
N GLU A 896 -12.23 12.41 15.88
CA GLU A 896 -11.18 12.52 14.86
C GLU A 896 -10.11 13.59 15.18
N GLY A 897 -10.26 14.31 16.31
CA GLY A 897 -9.41 15.45 16.67
C GLY A 897 -8.95 15.46 18.12
N GLY A 898 -8.93 14.29 18.78
CA GLY A 898 -8.55 14.12 20.18
C GLY A 898 -7.05 13.90 20.44
N ILE A 899 -6.27 13.70 19.38
CA ILE A 899 -4.82 13.49 19.40
C ILE A 899 -4.20 14.52 18.46
N GLY A 900 -3.13 15.18 18.87
CA GLY A 900 -2.35 16.08 18.03
C GLY A 900 -0.90 15.58 17.94
N GLU A 901 -0.38 15.44 16.73
CA GLU A 901 1.00 15.07 16.45
C GLU A 901 1.92 16.30 16.47
N VAL A 902 3.13 16.11 16.99
CA VAL A 902 4.21 17.09 16.94
C VAL A 902 5.38 16.45 16.23
N ILE A 903 5.76 17.01 15.08
CA ILE A 903 7.00 16.69 14.38
C ILE A 903 8.06 17.72 14.79
N ILE A 904 9.23 17.25 15.21
CA ILE A 904 10.44 18.02 15.49
C ILE A 904 11.34 17.87 14.25
N THR A 905 11.91 18.96 13.76
CA THR A 905 12.82 18.97 12.60
C THR A 905 13.91 20.01 12.77
N ASP A 906 15.14 19.71 12.35
CA ASP A 906 16.20 20.70 12.26
C ASP A 906 16.05 21.65 11.06
N THR A 907 15.17 21.33 10.11
CA THR A 907 15.09 22.05 8.83
C THR A 907 14.04 23.14 8.80
N TRP A 908 14.46 24.41 8.81
CA TRP A 908 13.53 25.50 8.57
C TRP A 908 13.15 25.60 7.09
N GLN A 909 11.92 25.16 6.76
CA GLN A 909 11.37 25.33 5.41
C GLN A 909 10.75 26.72 5.19
N SER A 910 10.95 27.35 4.03
CA SER A 910 10.40 28.69 3.74
C SER A 910 10.01 28.99 2.29
N THR A 911 8.83 29.59 2.11
CA THR A 911 8.35 30.17 0.84
C THR A 911 8.71 31.66 0.67
N LEU A 912 9.47 32.23 1.60
CA LEU A 912 9.88 33.64 1.66
C LEU A 912 11.40 33.73 1.85
N THR A 913 11.98 34.88 1.51
CA THR A 913 13.37 35.20 1.86
C THR A 913 13.59 35.12 3.37
N ARG A 914 14.68 34.47 3.81
CA ARG A 914 15.01 34.24 5.23
C ARG A 914 16.46 34.51 5.59
N THR A 915 16.63 34.84 6.85
CA THR A 915 17.90 34.80 7.58
C THR A 915 17.71 33.85 8.77
N LEU A 916 18.64 32.92 8.99
CA LEU A 916 18.58 31.99 10.11
C LEU A 916 18.81 32.71 11.46
N PRO A 917 18.08 32.37 12.54
CA PRO A 917 18.43 32.78 13.90
C PRO A 917 19.65 31.97 14.38
N ASN A 918 20.26 32.38 15.50
CA ASN A 918 21.55 31.87 16.00
C ASN A 918 21.65 30.37 16.33
N ASN A 919 20.55 29.63 16.35
CA ASN A 919 20.46 28.22 16.77
C ASN A 919 19.63 27.42 15.74
N VAL A 920 19.77 27.71 14.45
CA VAL A 920 19.07 26.95 13.40
C VAL A 920 20.05 26.85 12.27
N GLU A 921 20.47 25.63 11.98
CA GLU A 921 21.59 25.39 11.08
C GLU A 921 21.10 25.08 9.66
N ASN A 922 19.90 24.51 9.49
CA ASN A 922 19.37 24.13 8.18
C ASN A 922 18.25 25.07 7.69
N LEU A 923 18.36 25.55 6.45
CA LEU A 923 17.36 26.34 5.73
C LEU A 923 17.02 25.67 4.39
N ARG A 924 15.75 25.35 4.15
CA ARG A 924 15.27 24.89 2.83
C ARG A 924 14.25 25.86 2.25
N LEU A 925 14.63 26.56 1.20
CA LEU A 925 13.71 27.39 0.42
C LEU A 925 12.82 26.48 -0.44
N ILE A 926 11.53 26.80 -0.55
CA ILE A 926 10.56 25.97 -1.27
C ILE A 926 9.73 26.80 -2.27
N GLY A 927 9.26 26.14 -3.34
CA GLY A 927 8.52 26.75 -4.45
C GLY A 927 9.40 27.18 -5.63
N THR A 928 8.89 28.09 -6.45
CA THR A 928 9.51 28.57 -7.71
C THR A 928 9.75 30.09 -7.73
N ASN A 929 9.50 30.77 -6.61
CA ASN A 929 9.72 32.21 -6.50
C ASN A 929 11.20 32.49 -6.27
N ASN A 930 11.70 33.59 -6.83
CA ASN A 930 13.03 34.13 -6.55
C ASN A 930 13.09 34.66 -5.11
N ILE A 931 13.52 33.81 -4.17
CA ILE A 931 13.66 34.10 -2.75
C ILE A 931 15.07 33.77 -2.29
N ASN A 932 15.51 34.39 -1.20
CA ASN A 932 16.91 34.38 -0.79
C ASN A 932 17.12 33.70 0.57
N GLY A 933 18.26 33.05 0.74
CA GLY A 933 18.70 32.42 1.98
C GLY A 933 19.89 33.16 2.58
N THR A 934 19.96 33.25 3.90
CA THR A 934 21.10 33.82 4.62
C THR A 934 21.28 33.06 5.92
N GLY A 935 22.49 32.62 6.23
CA GLY A 935 22.77 31.91 7.48
C GLY A 935 22.95 32.84 8.69
N ASN A 936 23.49 32.27 9.75
CA ASN A 936 23.70 32.88 11.06
C ASN A 936 25.20 33.12 11.31
N ALA A 937 25.76 32.59 12.42
CA ALA A 937 27.19 32.65 12.76
C ALA A 937 27.75 31.27 13.21
N GLY A 938 27.00 30.20 12.94
CA GLY A 938 27.38 28.80 13.05
C GLY A 938 27.56 28.18 11.66
N ASN A 939 27.61 26.86 11.58
CA ASN A 939 27.80 26.16 10.30
C ASN A 939 26.43 25.89 9.68
N ASN A 940 26.07 26.58 8.60
CA ASN A 940 24.74 26.51 8.02
C ASN A 940 24.66 25.64 6.77
N ASN A 941 23.58 24.87 6.64
CA ASN A 941 23.21 24.15 5.43
C ASN A 941 22.02 24.86 4.78
N ILE A 942 22.24 25.52 3.64
CA ILE A 942 21.23 26.35 2.98
C ILE A 942 20.94 25.80 1.59
N THR A 943 19.74 25.27 1.41
CA THR A 943 19.23 24.77 0.13
C THR A 943 18.20 25.73 -0.48
N GLY A 944 18.46 26.17 -1.70
CA GLY A 944 17.58 26.99 -2.52
C GLY A 944 16.41 26.22 -3.14
N ASN A 945 15.61 26.93 -3.93
CA ASN A 945 14.42 26.38 -4.58
C ASN A 945 14.54 26.36 -6.11
N ASN A 946 13.43 26.36 -6.86
CA ASN A 946 13.44 26.35 -8.33
C ASN A 946 13.37 27.75 -8.98
N GLY A 947 13.58 28.81 -8.20
CA GLY A 947 13.68 30.20 -8.67
C GLY A 947 15.12 30.71 -8.63
N ILE A 948 15.37 31.94 -9.07
CA ILE A 948 16.70 32.56 -8.94
C ILE A 948 16.90 33.04 -7.50
N ASN A 949 17.78 32.37 -6.77
CA ASN A 949 18.05 32.54 -5.35
C ASN A 949 19.34 33.35 -5.14
N GLN A 950 19.38 34.21 -4.12
CA GLN A 950 20.64 34.67 -3.53
C GLN A 950 20.88 33.91 -2.23
N ILE A 951 22.03 33.28 -2.09
CA ILE A 951 22.39 32.44 -0.94
C ILE A 951 23.68 32.97 -0.33
N ASN A 952 23.69 33.17 0.99
CA ASN A 952 24.85 33.65 1.74
C ASN A 952 24.97 32.80 3.02
N GLY A 953 26.07 32.07 3.19
CA GLY A 953 26.30 31.30 4.42
C GLY A 953 26.44 32.21 5.64
N GLY A 954 27.25 33.26 5.53
CA GLY A 954 27.56 34.14 6.64
C GLY A 954 28.90 33.74 7.26
N VAL A 955 28.95 33.59 8.59
CA VAL A 955 30.18 33.20 9.29
C VAL A 955 30.04 31.77 9.77
N GLY A 956 30.72 30.83 9.13
CA GLY A 956 30.64 29.42 9.50
C GLY A 956 31.60 28.56 8.70
N ILE A 957 31.37 27.25 8.74
CA ILE A 957 31.69 26.35 7.62
C ILE A 957 30.34 26.02 6.99
N ASP A 958 29.98 26.74 5.95
CA ASP A 958 28.63 26.69 5.39
C ASP A 958 28.55 25.75 4.17
N THR A 959 27.43 25.06 4.02
CA THR A 959 27.10 24.22 2.86
C THR A 959 25.93 24.84 2.12
N LEU A 960 26.15 25.22 0.87
CA LEU A 960 25.22 26.03 0.08
C LEU A 960 24.82 25.27 -1.20
N THR A 961 23.51 25.11 -1.41
CA THR A 961 22.90 24.46 -2.58
C THR A 961 21.99 25.47 -3.25
N GLY A 962 22.21 25.84 -4.50
CA GLY A 962 21.41 26.80 -5.28
C GLY A 962 20.00 26.29 -5.61
N GLY A 963 19.89 25.01 -5.94
CA GLY A 963 18.67 24.38 -6.44
C GLY A 963 18.61 24.40 -7.97
N LEU A 964 17.45 24.75 -8.54
CA LEU A 964 17.29 24.92 -9.98
C LEU A 964 17.13 26.41 -10.29
N GLY A 965 18.16 27.02 -10.88
CA GLY A 965 18.11 28.44 -11.16
C GLY A 965 19.29 28.97 -11.98
N ALA A 966 19.56 30.24 -11.74
CA ALA A 966 20.75 30.94 -12.22
C ALA A 966 21.22 31.77 -11.03
N ASP A 967 21.72 31.06 -10.03
CA ASP A 967 21.72 31.47 -8.63
C ASP A 967 22.95 32.28 -8.26
N ILE A 968 22.88 32.99 -7.14
CA ILE A 968 23.90 33.96 -6.72
C ILE A 968 24.39 33.61 -5.32
N PHE A 969 25.59 33.05 -5.24
CA PHE A 969 26.25 32.78 -3.97
C PHE A 969 27.06 34.00 -3.53
N ILE A 970 26.72 34.59 -2.39
CA ILE A 970 27.31 35.83 -1.88
C ILE A 970 28.35 35.49 -0.82
N PHE A 971 29.59 35.95 -1.00
CA PHE A 971 30.66 35.77 -0.03
C PHE A 971 31.27 37.09 0.42
N GLN A 972 31.54 37.21 1.72
CA GLN A 972 32.21 38.35 2.32
C GLN A 972 33.64 38.00 2.76
N PHE A 973 34.62 38.80 2.34
CA PHE A 973 36.02 38.62 2.74
C PHE A 973 36.18 38.54 4.26
N GLY A 974 36.90 37.52 4.72
CA GLY A 974 37.13 37.16 6.12
C GLY A 974 36.13 36.17 6.73
N GLN A 975 35.15 35.68 5.97
CA GLN A 975 34.19 34.66 6.43
C GLN A 975 34.60 33.26 5.93
N SER A 976 34.64 33.07 4.60
CA SER A 976 35.13 31.84 3.96
C SER A 976 36.67 31.78 3.94
N THR A 977 37.32 31.07 4.85
CA THR A 977 38.81 31.10 5.01
C THR A 977 39.44 29.70 5.02
N ILE A 978 40.78 29.59 5.11
CA ILE A 978 41.46 28.29 5.26
C ILE A 978 40.91 27.47 6.45
N SER A 979 40.53 28.13 7.54
CA SER A 979 39.98 27.48 8.75
C SER A 979 38.47 27.29 8.72
N THR A 980 37.78 27.98 7.82
CA THR A 980 36.31 28.11 7.76
C THR A 980 35.90 28.16 6.29
N SER A 981 36.25 27.15 5.51
CA SER A 981 36.03 27.14 4.05
C SER A 981 34.62 26.64 3.78
N ASP A 982 33.81 27.47 3.14
CA ASP A 982 32.44 27.10 2.77
C ASP A 982 32.43 26.17 1.54
N HIS A 983 31.28 25.57 1.28
CA HIS A 983 31.04 24.56 0.27
C HIS A 983 29.83 24.92 -0.59
N ILE A 984 29.96 24.79 -1.91
CA ILE A 984 28.85 24.87 -2.87
C ILE A 984 28.65 23.49 -3.52
N THR A 985 27.43 22.96 -3.44
CA THR A 985 27.10 21.56 -3.76
C THR A 985 26.52 21.34 -5.17
N ASP A 986 26.23 22.38 -5.94
CA ASP A 986 25.52 22.26 -7.23
C ASP A 986 25.90 23.30 -8.31
N PHE A 987 26.94 24.13 -8.08
CA PHE A 987 27.26 25.31 -8.88
C PHE A 987 27.28 25.10 -10.41
N ALA A 988 26.27 25.62 -11.12
CA ALA A 988 26.10 25.46 -12.56
C ALA A 988 26.92 26.48 -13.36
N ILE A 989 28.04 26.04 -13.92
CA ILE A 989 29.00 26.92 -14.62
C ILE A 989 28.30 27.65 -15.79
N ASN A 990 28.49 28.97 -15.86
CA ASN A 990 27.84 29.93 -16.77
C ASN A 990 26.39 30.30 -16.41
N SER A 991 25.63 29.47 -15.69
CA SER A 991 24.32 29.87 -15.13
C SER A 991 24.55 30.70 -13.86
N ASP A 992 25.07 30.05 -12.83
CA ASP A 992 25.22 30.60 -11.49
C ASP A 992 26.40 31.56 -11.39
N LYS A 993 26.37 32.39 -10.35
CA LYS A 993 27.31 33.47 -10.12
C LYS A 993 27.71 33.56 -8.66
N ILE A 994 28.86 34.17 -8.45
CA ILE A 994 29.40 34.53 -7.15
C ILE A 994 29.44 36.06 -7.07
N ASP A 995 28.84 36.62 -6.02
CA ASP A 995 28.92 38.04 -5.69
C ASP A 995 29.83 38.23 -4.47
N LEU A 996 30.54 39.36 -4.42
CA LEU A 996 31.64 39.58 -3.48
C LEU A 996 31.44 40.86 -2.66
N LEU A 997 31.53 40.72 -1.34
CA LEU A 997 31.46 41.84 -0.39
C LEU A 997 32.82 42.07 0.27
N THR A 998 33.22 43.35 0.42
CA THR A 998 34.37 43.73 1.25
C THR A 998 34.18 43.21 2.68
N GLN A 999 35.27 43.11 3.46
CA GLN A 999 35.21 42.77 4.90
C GLN A 999 34.26 43.68 5.72
N THR A 1000 33.87 44.85 5.20
CA THR A 1000 32.90 45.78 5.79
C THR A 1000 31.47 45.65 5.23
N GLY A 1001 31.17 44.59 4.45
CA GLY A 1001 29.85 44.31 3.88
C GLY A 1001 29.45 45.18 2.68
N ASN A 1002 30.39 45.85 2.01
CA ASN A 1002 30.08 46.67 0.82
C ASN A 1002 30.32 45.88 -0.47
N ALA A 1003 29.45 46.02 -1.46
CA ALA A 1003 29.62 45.37 -2.77
C ALA A 1003 30.98 45.70 -3.42
N MET A 1004 31.66 44.68 -3.93
CA MET A 1004 32.91 44.77 -4.67
C MET A 1004 32.66 44.50 -6.15
N SER A 1005 33.51 45.03 -7.04
CA SER A 1005 33.52 44.58 -8.44
C SER A 1005 34.18 43.22 -8.55
N ALA A 1006 33.72 42.38 -9.49
CA ALA A 1006 34.35 41.09 -9.77
C ALA A 1006 35.88 41.14 -9.98
N PRO A 1007 36.58 40.01 -9.78
CA PRO A 1007 38.02 39.93 -9.92
C PRO A 1007 38.53 40.44 -11.27
N SER A 1008 39.60 41.25 -11.25
CA SER A 1008 40.19 41.83 -12.47
C SER A 1008 40.83 40.79 -13.41
N SER A 1009 41.16 39.62 -12.87
CA SER A 1009 41.58 38.43 -13.62
C SER A 1009 41.19 37.16 -12.86
N PHE A 1010 40.85 36.11 -13.61
CA PHE A 1010 40.53 34.79 -13.10
C PHE A 1010 41.25 33.73 -13.94
N SER A 1011 41.78 32.67 -13.32
CA SER A 1011 42.54 31.63 -14.02
C SER A 1011 42.38 30.25 -13.39
N ARG A 1012 42.53 29.18 -14.17
CA ARG A 1012 42.64 27.81 -13.67
C ARG A 1012 44.10 27.40 -13.52
N ALA A 1013 44.49 27.00 -12.32
CA ALA A 1013 45.77 26.38 -12.01
C ALA A 1013 45.79 24.88 -12.38
N ALA A 1014 46.99 24.29 -12.44
CA ALA A 1014 47.13 22.85 -12.60
C ALA A 1014 46.53 22.09 -11.41
N ASN A 1015 46.08 20.85 -11.65
CA ASN A 1015 45.55 19.99 -10.60
C ASN A 1015 46.61 19.67 -9.54
N SER A 1016 46.15 19.47 -8.31
CA SER A 1016 46.98 19.22 -7.12
C SER A 1016 46.68 17.86 -6.51
N THR A 1017 47.68 17.30 -5.82
CA THR A 1017 47.58 16.05 -5.04
C THR A 1017 47.89 16.27 -3.55
N VAL A 1018 47.91 17.53 -3.09
CA VAL A 1018 48.20 17.87 -1.69
C VAL A 1018 47.01 17.55 -0.78
N THR A 1019 47.31 17.23 0.47
CA THR A 1019 46.33 16.72 1.44
C THR A 1019 45.86 17.73 2.48
N THR A 1020 46.26 19.01 2.39
CA THR A 1020 45.77 20.08 3.28
C THR A 1020 45.58 21.40 2.53
N LEU A 1021 44.57 22.19 2.93
CA LEU A 1021 44.24 23.47 2.29
C LEU A 1021 45.41 24.46 2.38
N GLN A 1022 46.16 24.46 3.49
CA GLN A 1022 47.36 25.27 3.63
C GLN A 1022 48.46 24.88 2.61
N ASN A 1023 48.63 23.59 2.34
CA ASN A 1023 49.59 23.13 1.33
C ASN A 1023 49.11 23.42 -0.09
N LEU A 1024 47.80 23.40 -0.35
CA LEU A 1024 47.20 23.84 -1.61
C LEU A 1024 47.53 25.29 -1.91
N ILE A 1025 47.23 26.20 -0.97
CA ILE A 1025 47.56 27.62 -1.10
C ILE A 1025 49.06 27.85 -1.30
N ASN A 1026 49.91 27.18 -0.51
CA ASN A 1026 51.36 27.31 -0.61
C ASN A 1026 51.95 26.74 -1.91
N GLN A 1027 51.30 25.75 -2.53
CA GLN A 1027 51.72 25.15 -3.80
C GLN A 1027 51.27 25.99 -5.00
N VAL A 1028 50.06 26.54 -4.97
CA VAL A 1028 49.46 27.21 -6.12
C VAL A 1028 49.88 28.69 -6.19
N PHE A 1029 50.04 29.36 -5.05
CA PHE A 1029 50.30 30.81 -4.97
C PHE A 1029 51.68 31.13 -4.38
N THR A 1030 52.14 32.36 -4.60
CA THR A 1030 53.40 32.87 -4.05
C THR A 1030 53.18 33.52 -2.68
N ASP A 1031 54.11 33.31 -1.75
CA ASP A 1031 54.19 34.13 -0.54
C ASP A 1031 54.49 35.61 -0.87
N ALA A 1032 54.31 36.49 0.12
CA ALA A 1032 54.49 37.94 -0.03
C ALA A 1032 55.94 38.38 -0.37
N ASN A 1033 56.90 37.46 -0.47
CA ASN A 1033 58.31 37.73 -0.79
C ASN A 1033 58.74 37.22 -2.18
N GLY A 1034 57.86 36.51 -2.91
CA GLY A 1034 57.97 36.34 -4.36
C GLY A 1034 59.12 35.47 -4.87
N ALA A 1035 59.34 34.27 -4.31
CA ALA A 1035 60.47 33.42 -4.68
C ALA A 1035 60.19 31.90 -4.80
N ILE A 1036 59.29 31.49 -5.71
CA ILE A 1036 59.42 30.18 -6.41
C ILE A 1036 58.99 30.33 -7.88
N THR A 1037 59.79 29.83 -8.82
CA THR A 1037 59.48 29.89 -10.25
C THR A 1037 58.52 28.77 -10.64
N GLY A 1038 57.24 29.07 -10.87
CA GLY A 1038 56.24 28.09 -11.34
C GLY A 1038 54.83 28.31 -10.78
N ASN A 1039 54.70 28.97 -9.62
CA ASN A 1039 53.41 29.25 -8.97
C ASN A 1039 52.68 30.41 -9.68
N GLN A 1040 51.35 30.45 -9.56
CA GLN A 1040 50.53 31.54 -10.09
C GLN A 1040 50.60 32.77 -9.16
N GLY A 1041 50.76 33.96 -9.75
CA GLY A 1041 50.76 35.22 -9.00
C GLY A 1041 49.32 35.64 -8.67
N LEU A 1042 48.94 35.58 -7.39
CA LEU A 1042 47.65 36.05 -6.91
C LEU A 1042 47.70 37.58 -6.74
N ALA A 1043 47.36 38.30 -7.81
CA ALA A 1043 47.37 39.76 -7.86
C ALA A 1043 46.23 40.40 -7.06
N VAL A 1044 46.37 41.70 -6.76
CA VAL A 1044 45.33 42.56 -6.15
C VAL A 1044 44.01 42.41 -6.93
N ASN A 1045 42.93 42.04 -6.24
CA ASN A 1045 41.63 41.74 -6.83
C ASN A 1045 41.72 40.73 -8.00
N SER A 1046 42.15 39.50 -7.70
CA SER A 1046 42.20 38.39 -8.67
C SER A 1046 41.75 37.08 -8.02
N ALA A 1047 41.31 36.13 -8.85
CA ALA A 1047 40.89 34.80 -8.42
C ALA A 1047 41.65 33.69 -9.14
N ALA A 1048 41.63 32.49 -8.56
CA ALA A 1048 42.14 31.28 -9.19
C ALA A 1048 41.37 30.02 -8.77
N LEU A 1049 41.16 29.12 -9.74
CA LEU A 1049 40.47 27.85 -9.59
C LEU A 1049 41.49 26.71 -9.60
N VAL A 1050 41.41 25.76 -8.65
CA VAL A 1050 42.29 24.59 -8.59
C VAL A 1050 41.50 23.34 -8.20
N GLN A 1051 41.83 22.20 -8.81
CA GLN A 1051 41.24 20.90 -8.49
C GLN A 1051 42.25 20.03 -7.74
N VAL A 1052 41.88 19.50 -6.59
CA VAL A 1052 42.62 18.50 -5.81
C VAL A 1052 42.05 17.12 -6.12
N THR A 1053 42.89 16.19 -6.58
CA THR A 1053 42.42 14.90 -7.12
C THR A 1053 42.54 13.72 -6.16
N THR A 1054 43.12 13.90 -4.96
CA THR A 1054 43.43 12.80 -4.03
C THR A 1054 43.47 13.27 -2.58
N GLY A 1055 42.99 12.43 -1.65
CA GLY A 1055 43.09 12.64 -0.19
C GLY A 1055 41.90 13.40 0.43
N ALA A 1056 41.99 13.67 1.73
CA ALA A 1056 40.87 14.17 2.55
C ALA A 1056 40.35 15.59 2.21
N ILE A 1057 41.01 16.29 1.28
CA ILE A 1057 40.56 17.59 0.72
C ILE A 1057 40.36 17.50 -0.79
N ALA A 1058 40.07 16.32 -1.33
CA ALA A 1058 39.78 16.17 -2.75
C ALA A 1058 38.58 17.05 -3.13
N GLY A 1059 38.72 17.85 -4.18
CA GLY A 1059 37.70 18.81 -4.56
C GLY A 1059 38.16 19.98 -5.41
N THR A 1060 37.23 20.84 -5.81
CA THR A 1060 37.51 22.01 -6.66
C THR A 1060 37.41 23.28 -5.82
N TYR A 1061 38.52 23.98 -5.62
CA TYR A 1061 38.59 25.17 -4.79
C TYR A 1061 38.74 26.44 -5.62
N LEU A 1062 37.96 27.45 -5.24
CA LEU A 1062 38.06 28.81 -5.72
C LEU A 1062 38.74 29.67 -4.65
N VAL A 1063 39.83 30.35 -5.04
CA VAL A 1063 40.64 31.20 -4.18
C VAL A 1063 40.59 32.61 -4.70
N ILE A 1064 40.28 33.59 -3.84
CA ILE A 1064 40.07 34.99 -4.25
C ILE A 1064 40.88 35.90 -3.33
N ASN A 1065 41.76 36.72 -3.91
CA ASN A 1065 42.50 37.75 -3.17
C ASN A 1065 41.64 39.00 -2.98
N ASP A 1066 41.73 39.61 -1.80
CA ASP A 1066 41.24 40.95 -1.56
C ASP A 1066 42.06 42.02 -2.32
N SER A 1067 42.02 43.27 -1.87
CA SER A 1067 42.79 44.37 -2.48
C SER A 1067 44.24 44.49 -1.98
N ALA A 1068 44.77 43.51 -1.25
CA ALA A 1068 46.16 43.41 -0.85
C ALA A 1068 46.99 42.53 -1.82
N ALA A 1069 48.26 42.31 -1.49
CA ALA A 1069 49.19 41.54 -2.32
C ALA A 1069 49.64 40.26 -1.58
N GLY A 1070 49.52 39.11 -2.25
CA GLY A 1070 49.73 37.79 -1.64
C GLY A 1070 48.50 37.30 -0.86
N PHE A 1071 48.46 36.00 -0.56
CA PHE A 1071 47.29 35.39 0.10
C PHE A 1071 47.28 35.62 1.62
N GLN A 1072 46.13 36.04 2.17
CA GLN A 1072 45.88 36.31 3.58
C GLN A 1072 44.91 35.29 4.20
N SER A 1073 45.41 34.30 4.94
CA SER A 1073 44.61 33.17 5.44
C SER A 1073 43.47 33.49 6.42
N SER A 1074 43.34 34.74 6.86
CA SER A 1074 42.28 35.23 7.75
C SER A 1074 41.37 36.29 7.11
N ASN A 1075 41.46 36.49 5.79
CA ASN A 1075 40.78 37.57 5.09
C ASN A 1075 40.41 37.18 3.64
N ASP A 1076 41.34 36.59 2.90
CA ASP A 1076 41.11 36.13 1.53
C ASP A 1076 40.18 34.92 1.51
N LEU A 1077 39.37 34.84 0.45
CA LEU A 1077 38.34 33.82 0.33
C LEU A 1077 38.90 32.50 -0.18
N LEU A 1078 38.49 31.41 0.46
CA LEU A 1078 38.65 30.04 -0.01
C LEU A 1078 37.29 29.34 0.05
N ILE A 1079 36.77 28.97 -1.11
CA ILE A 1079 35.45 28.34 -1.28
C ILE A 1079 35.66 26.99 -1.97
N ASN A 1080 35.06 25.93 -1.46
CA ASN A 1080 34.96 24.64 -2.15
C ASN A 1080 33.71 24.64 -3.05
N ILE A 1081 33.84 24.25 -4.31
CA ILE A 1081 32.75 24.21 -5.31
C ILE A 1081 32.67 22.82 -5.96
N THR A 1082 32.91 21.76 -5.19
CA THR A 1082 32.99 20.37 -5.66
C THR A 1082 31.80 19.92 -6.49
N GLY A 1083 30.59 20.32 -6.12
CA GLY A 1083 29.36 19.91 -6.80
C GLY A 1083 29.07 20.68 -8.10
N PHE A 1084 30.08 21.20 -8.78
CA PHE A 1084 29.86 21.96 -10.00
C PHE A 1084 29.22 21.11 -11.11
N THR A 1085 28.22 21.66 -11.81
CA THR A 1085 27.63 21.03 -13.00
C THR A 1085 28.21 21.64 -14.28
N GLY A 1086 28.59 20.77 -15.23
CA GLY A 1086 29.22 21.15 -16.50
C GLY A 1086 30.72 20.82 -16.59
N THR A 1087 31.39 21.31 -17.65
CA THR A 1087 32.80 21.00 -17.91
C THR A 1087 33.73 21.99 -17.20
N LEU A 1088 34.67 21.48 -16.40
CA LEU A 1088 35.71 22.30 -15.75
C LEU A 1088 36.53 23.08 -16.81
N PRO A 1089 36.75 24.40 -16.66
CA PRO A 1089 37.46 25.22 -17.66
C PRO A 1089 38.86 24.69 -18.00
N ALA A 1090 39.39 25.04 -19.18
CA ALA A 1090 40.79 24.71 -19.51
C ALA A 1090 41.80 25.45 -18.61
N LEU A 1091 43.04 24.96 -18.55
CA LEU A 1091 44.14 25.63 -17.84
C LEU A 1091 44.43 27.02 -18.42
N GLY A 1092 44.70 28.02 -17.57
CA GLY A 1092 44.93 29.41 -17.97
C GLY A 1092 43.74 30.34 -17.68
N ASN A 1093 43.64 31.47 -18.39
CA ASN A 1093 42.65 32.52 -18.08
C ASN A 1093 41.20 32.06 -18.33
N ILE A 1094 40.33 32.27 -17.34
CA ILE A 1094 38.89 32.03 -17.41
C ILE A 1094 38.18 33.39 -17.60
N PRO A 1095 37.14 33.50 -18.44
CA PRO A 1095 36.29 34.69 -18.49
C PRO A 1095 35.59 34.92 -17.15
N VAL A 1096 35.81 36.08 -16.53
CA VAL A 1096 35.32 36.42 -15.17
C VAL A 1096 33.79 36.28 -15.07
N GLY A 1097 33.05 36.77 -16.08
CA GLY A 1097 31.58 36.71 -16.13
C GLY A 1097 30.98 35.31 -16.24
N ASN A 1098 31.77 34.24 -16.38
CA ASN A 1098 31.25 32.88 -16.30
C ASN A 1098 30.92 32.48 -14.85
N PHE A 1099 31.64 33.05 -13.87
CA PHE A 1099 31.54 32.72 -12.44
C PHE A 1099 31.16 33.91 -11.55
N PHE A 1100 31.39 35.16 -11.95
CA PHE A 1100 31.15 36.35 -11.13
C PHE A 1100 30.20 37.36 -11.80
N ILE A 1101 29.59 38.24 -11.00
CA ILE A 1101 28.67 39.32 -11.45
C ILE A 1101 29.41 40.59 -11.90
#